data_AF-A0A7R9GS90-F1
#
_entry.id   AF-A0A7R9GS90-F1
#
_cell.length_a   1.000
_cell.length_b   1.000
_cell.length_c   1.000
_cell.angle_alpha   90.00
_cell.angle_beta   90.00
_cell.angle_gamma   90.00
#
_symmetry.space_group_name_H-M   'P 1'
#
loop_
_entity.id
_entity.type
_entity.pdbx_description
1 polymer ?
#
loop_
_entity_poly.entity_id
_entity_poly.type
_entity_poly.pdbx_seq_one_letter_code
_entity_poly.pdbx_strand_id
1 'polypeptide(L)'
;MIKLRELVRSQVNQEVEIHLRQADPDTYRAVLKEIKSKEITNLVVDTRPENMHYFLKGDIETFDLEDFKYNFVNMTAFRIVDAEDVSVQEILKDMERFHPTVSRRKCESTVNLRISFRVSNVRLPDQFLAWEAEPALMYDSVLVFAIGLQTLEQSHALRLSNVSCDQEMPWDGGLSLINYINSVELKGLSGPIEFKEGRRIQFKLDLLKLKQHALVKVGEWTPSTGVNVTDRAAFFDTGTMNVTLVVITILQIPYVMMHHDKNYTGNARFYGFCVDLLDRLSRDVGFDYILDLVPDKKYGAQDPDTGEWNGMVLQLIKHEIPYVMHSLNPNRTGNSRYEGFCIDLLKEIANMVGFEYQIHLVPDGKYGVYDLDTGEWNGIVRQLMDKKADLAVGSMTINYARESVIDFTKPFMNLGISILFKVPTTQPTRLFSFMNPLAIEIWLYVLAAYVLVSITMFVVARFSPYEWHNPHPCDVDNDLVENQFSLANSFWFTIGTLMQQGSDLNPKWAASGGSFTLIIISSYTANLAAFLTVERMITPIENSDDLAGQTDISYGTLDSGSTMTFFRDSMIETYKKMWRFMENKKPSVFVPTYEEGINRVLEGNYAFLMESTMLDYIVQRDCNLTQIGGLLDTKGYGIATPMGTYF
;
A
#
# COMPACT_ATOMS: atom_id res chain seq x y z
N MET A 1 28.45 -18.58 7.25
CA MET A 1 27.73 -17.79 6.23
C MET A 1 28.38 -16.43 6.09
N ILE A 2 28.43 -15.91 4.86
CA ILE A 2 29.03 -14.62 4.50
C ILE A 2 28.31 -13.53 5.30
N LYS A 3 29.03 -12.69 6.04
CA LYS A 3 28.40 -11.54 6.70
C LYS A 3 28.01 -10.53 5.62
N LEU A 4 26.85 -9.86 5.74
CA LEU A 4 26.44 -8.85 4.75
C LEU A 4 27.50 -7.74 4.53
N ARG A 5 28.34 -7.51 5.54
CA ARG A 5 29.51 -6.62 5.49
C ARG A 5 30.63 -7.09 4.55
N GLU A 6 30.74 -8.39 4.29
CA GLU A 6 31.71 -8.98 3.36
C GLU A 6 31.24 -8.89 1.91
N LEU A 7 29.92 -8.91 1.66
CA LEU A 7 29.32 -8.65 0.33
C LEU A 7 29.68 -7.25 -0.20
N VAL A 8 29.61 -6.23 0.67
CA VAL A 8 29.98 -4.84 0.33
C VAL A 8 31.48 -4.67 0.07
N ARG A 9 32.33 -5.57 0.58
CA ARG A 9 33.79 -5.53 0.33
C ARG A 9 34.18 -6.21 -0.97
N SER A 10 33.30 -7.02 -1.57
CA SER A 10 33.58 -7.63 -2.86
C SER A 10 33.52 -6.55 -3.95
N GLN A 11 34.60 -6.41 -4.72
CA GLN A 11 34.66 -5.48 -5.87
C GLN A 11 33.79 -6.01 -7.00
N VAL A 12 32.47 -5.80 -6.91
CA VAL A 12 31.54 -6.13 -7.99
C VAL A 12 30.72 -4.88 -8.32
N ASN A 13 31.03 -4.32 -9.49
CA ASN A 13 30.37 -3.23 -10.23
C ASN A 13 30.09 -1.90 -9.49
N GLN A 14 30.74 -0.83 -9.97
CA GLN A 14 30.55 0.57 -9.52
C GLN A 14 29.18 1.18 -9.89
N GLU A 15 28.27 0.41 -10.50
CA GLU A 15 26.96 0.91 -10.97
C GLU A 15 25.81 0.75 -9.96
N VAL A 16 26.04 0.08 -8.82
CA VAL A 16 24.99 -0.15 -7.82
C VAL A 16 25.27 0.62 -6.54
N GLU A 17 24.39 1.57 -6.21
CA GLU A 17 24.42 2.27 -4.92
C GLU A 17 23.84 1.37 -3.83
N ILE A 18 24.67 0.99 -2.85
CA ILE A 18 24.30 0.09 -1.76
C ILE A 18 24.14 0.89 -0.47
N HIS A 19 22.92 0.89 0.09
CA HIS A 19 22.64 1.49 1.40
C HIS A 19 22.59 0.42 2.49
N LEU A 20 23.52 0.48 3.42
CA LEU A 20 23.53 -0.40 4.60
C LEU A 20 22.79 0.27 5.77
N ARG A 21 21.86 -0.45 6.39
CA ARG A 21 21.17 -0.04 7.63
C ARG A 21 21.11 -1.20 8.60
N GLN A 22 21.50 -0.95 9.85
CA GLN A 22 21.22 -1.84 10.96
C GLN A 22 19.92 -1.39 11.61
N ALA A 23 19.02 -2.32 11.89
CA ALA A 23 17.71 -2.04 12.45
C ALA A 23 17.35 -3.09 13.50
N ASP A 24 16.59 -2.67 14.49
CA ASP A 24 16.04 -3.49 15.57
C ASP A 24 14.50 -3.57 15.44
N PRO A 25 13.83 -4.54 16.09
CA PRO A 25 12.37 -4.70 16.03
C PRO A 25 11.56 -3.42 16.21
N ASP A 26 11.98 -2.54 17.12
CA ASP A 26 11.29 -1.28 17.41
C ASP A 26 11.56 -0.17 16.38
N THR A 27 12.61 -0.30 15.58
CA THR A 27 13.06 0.72 14.61
C THR A 27 12.80 0.36 13.15
N TYR A 28 12.34 -0.86 12.86
CA TYR A 28 12.02 -1.31 11.49
C TYR A 28 11.07 -0.36 10.74
N ARG A 29 10.03 0.15 11.41
CA ARG A 29 9.07 1.09 10.77
C ARG A 29 9.72 2.40 10.34
N ALA A 30 10.68 2.91 11.12
CA ALA A 30 11.41 4.14 10.79
C ALA A 30 12.33 3.91 9.58
N VAL A 31 13.04 2.78 9.55
CA VAL A 31 13.93 2.41 8.44
C VAL A 31 13.14 2.16 7.16
N LEU A 32 12.00 1.47 7.21
CA LEU A 32 11.12 1.27 6.06
C LEU A 32 10.53 2.57 5.52
N LYS A 33 10.25 3.55 6.40
CA LYS A 33 9.80 4.89 5.98
C LYS A 33 10.91 5.66 5.25
N GLU A 34 12.16 5.54 5.70
CA GLU A 34 13.33 6.11 5.00
C GLU A 34 13.57 5.44 3.64
N ILE A 35 13.44 4.11 3.57
CA ILE A 35 13.54 3.33 2.33
C ILE A 35 12.47 3.79 1.34
N LYS A 36 11.21 3.93 1.79
CA LYS A 36 10.10 4.42 0.95
C LYS A 36 10.35 5.84 0.43
N SER A 37 10.86 6.74 1.28
CA SER A 37 11.15 8.13 0.87
C SER A 37 12.30 8.23 -0.14
N LYS A 38 13.15 7.21 -0.21
CA LYS A 38 14.30 7.12 -1.12
C LYS A 38 14.00 6.27 -2.36
N GLU A 39 12.76 5.80 -2.53
CA GLU A 39 12.32 4.98 -3.66
C GLU A 39 13.18 3.72 -3.90
N ILE A 40 13.74 3.15 -2.82
CA ILE A 40 14.55 1.93 -2.91
C ILE A 40 13.61 0.73 -3.10
N THR A 41 13.74 0.05 -4.24
CA THR A 41 12.86 -1.07 -4.64
C THR A 41 13.44 -2.45 -4.35
N ASN A 42 14.78 -2.56 -4.24
CA ASN A 42 15.47 -3.83 -4.01
C ASN A 42 16.01 -3.90 -2.58
N LEU A 43 15.58 -4.90 -1.82
CA LEU A 43 15.88 -5.05 -0.39
C LEU A 43 16.56 -6.40 -0.14
N VAL A 44 17.70 -6.38 0.55
CA VAL A 44 18.35 -7.58 1.09
C VAL A 44 18.26 -7.53 2.60
N VAL A 45 17.59 -8.52 3.18
CA VAL A 45 17.32 -8.58 4.62
C VAL A 45 18.13 -9.72 5.22
N ASP A 46 19.02 -9.39 6.16
CA ASP A 46 19.80 -10.35 6.95
C ASP A 46 19.38 -10.23 8.41
N THR A 47 18.58 -11.20 8.86
CA THR A 47 18.05 -11.25 10.21
C THR A 47 17.95 -12.70 10.68
N ARG A 48 17.93 -12.91 12.00
CA ARG A 48 17.61 -14.22 12.58
C ARG A 48 16.18 -14.61 12.19
N PRO A 49 15.87 -15.91 12.01
CA PRO A 49 14.50 -16.37 11.74
C PRO A 49 13.51 -15.82 12.77
N GLU A 50 13.87 -15.90 14.06
CA GLU A 50 13.13 -15.35 15.20
C GLU A 50 13.01 -13.82 15.22
N ASN A 51 13.54 -13.07 14.26
CA ASN A 51 13.38 -11.61 14.17
C ASN A 51 12.75 -11.21 12.84
N MET A 52 12.66 -12.17 11.91
CA MET A 52 11.97 -12.02 10.64
C MET A 52 10.47 -11.77 10.87
N HIS A 53 9.89 -12.35 11.93
CA HIS A 53 8.52 -12.06 12.35
C HIS A 53 8.31 -10.62 12.81
N TYR A 54 9.29 -9.94 13.39
CA TYR A 54 9.17 -8.52 13.72
C TYR A 54 9.36 -7.64 12.47
N PHE A 55 10.21 -8.07 11.53
CA PHE A 55 10.50 -7.34 10.30
C PHE A 55 9.36 -7.44 9.27
N LEU A 56 8.78 -8.64 9.12
CA LEU A 56 7.67 -8.94 8.19
C LEU A 56 6.29 -8.95 8.87
N LYS A 57 6.23 -8.78 10.19
CA LYS A 57 5.03 -8.98 11.00
C LYS A 57 4.35 -10.35 10.77
N GLY A 58 5.16 -11.41 10.82
CA GLY A 58 4.80 -12.84 10.83
C GLY A 58 6.01 -13.72 10.45
N ASP A 59 6.28 -14.83 11.16
CA ASP A 59 7.42 -15.75 10.92
C ASP A 59 7.43 -16.33 9.50
N ILE A 60 8.58 -16.68 8.91
CA ILE A 60 8.68 -16.95 7.46
C ILE A 60 8.59 -18.44 7.07
N GLU A 61 8.88 -19.38 7.97
CA GLU A 61 8.83 -20.83 7.69
C GLU A 61 7.74 -21.58 8.48
N THR A 62 7.11 -20.91 9.45
CA THR A 62 6.00 -21.41 10.29
C THR A 62 4.64 -20.77 9.97
N PHE A 63 4.56 -19.92 8.93
CA PHE A 63 3.35 -19.15 8.61
C PHE A 63 2.78 -19.52 7.23
N ASP A 64 1.45 -19.45 7.18
CA ASP A 64 0.70 -19.59 5.95
C ASP A 64 0.97 -18.39 5.05
N LEU A 65 1.72 -18.64 3.97
CA LEU A 65 2.10 -17.61 3.02
C LEU A 65 0.91 -17.03 2.24
N GLU A 66 -0.34 -17.41 2.52
CA GLU A 66 -1.58 -16.91 1.89
C GLU A 66 -1.58 -15.39 1.66
N ASP A 67 -1.32 -14.59 2.70
CA ASP A 67 -1.32 -13.12 2.57
C ASP A 67 -0.23 -12.58 1.62
N PHE A 68 0.83 -13.33 1.33
CA PHE A 68 1.89 -12.95 0.38
C PHE A 68 1.77 -13.67 -0.98
N LYS A 69 1.16 -14.86 -1.00
CA LYS A 69 0.79 -15.65 -2.20
C LYS A 69 -0.17 -14.85 -3.08
N TYR A 70 -1.14 -14.17 -2.45
CA TYR A 70 -2.17 -13.38 -3.15
C TYR A 70 -1.76 -11.92 -3.45
N ASN A 71 -0.61 -11.46 -2.92
CA ASN A 71 -0.10 -10.09 -3.08
C ASN A 71 1.12 -9.97 -4.01
N PHE A 72 1.44 -11.02 -4.79
CA PHE A 72 2.49 -11.01 -5.82
C PHE A 72 3.89 -10.59 -5.32
N VAL A 73 4.22 -10.85 -4.05
CA VAL A 73 5.52 -10.46 -3.49
C VAL A 73 6.63 -11.35 -4.05
N ASN A 74 7.63 -10.72 -4.69
CA ASN A 74 8.68 -11.40 -5.44
C ASN A 74 9.80 -11.97 -4.54
N MET A 75 9.48 -12.90 -3.63
CA MET A 75 10.43 -13.41 -2.63
C MET A 75 11.40 -14.45 -3.21
N THR A 76 12.67 -14.30 -2.88
CA THR A 76 13.74 -15.27 -3.20
C THR A 76 14.47 -15.64 -1.91
N ALA A 77 14.67 -16.94 -1.69
CA ALA A 77 15.34 -17.47 -0.52
C ALA A 77 16.44 -18.46 -0.92
N PHE A 78 17.31 -18.79 0.04
CA PHE A 78 18.35 -19.80 -0.13
C PHE A 78 18.13 -20.95 0.84
N ARG A 79 18.35 -22.17 0.39
CA ARG A 79 18.33 -23.38 1.21
C ARG A 79 19.65 -24.11 1.10
N ILE A 80 20.19 -24.59 2.23
CA ILE A 80 21.47 -25.33 2.28
C ILE A 80 21.29 -26.85 2.35
N VAL A 81 20.14 -27.32 2.86
CA VAL A 81 19.84 -28.75 3.00
C VAL A 81 19.39 -29.33 1.65
N ASP A 82 19.99 -30.44 1.23
CA ASP A 82 19.68 -31.11 -0.03
C ASP A 82 18.42 -31.97 0.10
N ALA A 83 17.26 -31.32 0.07
CA ALA A 83 15.95 -31.96 0.25
C ALA A 83 15.52 -32.87 -0.92
N GLU A 84 16.24 -32.85 -2.04
CA GLU A 84 15.95 -33.69 -3.22
C GLU A 84 16.59 -35.09 -3.10
N ASP A 85 17.63 -35.24 -2.27
CA ASP A 85 18.28 -36.52 -2.06
C ASP A 85 17.40 -37.44 -1.19
N VAL A 86 17.08 -38.63 -1.71
CA VAL A 86 16.25 -39.64 -1.04
C VAL A 86 16.84 -40.06 0.30
N SER A 87 18.17 -40.16 0.40
CA SER A 87 18.86 -40.52 1.64
C SER A 87 18.72 -39.44 2.71
N VAL A 88 18.76 -38.16 2.30
CA VAL A 88 18.57 -37.01 3.17
C VAL A 88 17.12 -36.94 3.65
N GLN A 89 16.14 -37.18 2.76
CA GLN A 89 14.73 -37.21 3.14
C GLN A 89 14.40 -38.27 4.20
N GLU A 90 15.03 -39.44 4.13
CA GLU A 90 14.83 -40.51 5.11
C GLU A 90 15.39 -40.11 6.48
N ILE A 91 16.62 -39.57 6.52
CA ILE A 91 17.24 -39.08 7.76
C ILE A 91 16.44 -37.94 8.36
N LEU A 92 15.95 -37.01 7.54
CA LEU A 92 15.11 -35.90 8.01
C LEU A 92 13.78 -36.38 8.60
N LYS A 93 13.13 -37.38 7.98
CA LYS A 93 11.92 -38.01 8.53
C LYS A 93 12.18 -38.70 9.87
N ASP A 94 13.34 -39.31 10.04
CA ASP A 94 13.72 -39.91 11.32
C ASP A 94 14.04 -38.85 12.38
N MET A 95 14.72 -37.76 12.01
CA MET A 95 14.98 -36.61 12.90
C MET A 95 13.67 -35.94 13.37
N GLU A 96 12.66 -35.89 12.50
CA GLU A 96 11.34 -35.37 12.81
C GLU A 96 10.67 -36.11 13.99
N ARG A 97 10.86 -37.43 14.08
CA ARG A 97 10.32 -38.25 15.19
C ARG A 97 10.89 -37.85 16.55
N PHE A 98 12.07 -37.23 16.58
CA PHE A 98 12.74 -36.78 17.80
C PHE A 98 12.54 -35.29 18.07
N HIS A 99 11.83 -34.57 17.20
CA HIS A 99 11.52 -33.18 17.46
C HIS A 99 10.58 -33.09 18.67
N PRO A 100 10.93 -32.38 19.75
CA PRO A 100 10.00 -32.11 20.80
C PRO A 100 8.90 -31.25 20.18
N THR A 101 7.68 -31.79 20.11
CA THR A 101 6.47 -30.97 19.99
C THR A 101 6.62 -29.81 20.95
N VAL A 102 6.53 -28.58 20.42
CA VAL A 102 6.43 -27.35 21.19
C VAL A 102 5.59 -27.62 22.44
N SER A 103 6.24 -27.37 23.57
CA SER A 103 5.74 -27.72 24.88
C SER A 103 4.33 -27.20 25.07
N ARG A 104 3.41 -28.15 25.18
CA ARG A 104 2.16 -28.11 25.93
C ARG A 104 2.45 -27.71 27.39
N ARG A 105 3.02 -26.52 27.64
CA ARG A 105 3.18 -25.99 29.01
C ARG A 105 1.83 -25.45 29.47
N LYS A 106 1.15 -26.31 30.23
CA LYS A 106 0.24 -25.91 31.30
C LYS A 106 0.84 -24.75 32.10
N CYS A 107 0.24 -23.56 32.00
CA CYS A 107 0.06 -22.70 33.16
C CYS A 107 -1.41 -22.78 33.52
N GLU A 108 -1.71 -23.64 34.50
CA GLU A 108 -2.98 -23.66 35.22
C GLU A 108 -3.07 -22.37 36.05
N SER A 109 -3.89 -21.42 35.62
CA SER A 109 -4.66 -20.57 36.53
C SER A 109 -5.92 -20.07 35.83
N THR A 110 -7.06 -20.60 36.27
CA THR A 110 -8.42 -20.04 36.19
C THR A 110 -9.23 -20.11 34.88
N VAL A 111 -10.08 -21.15 34.88
CA VAL A 111 -11.50 -21.21 34.44
C VAL A 111 -11.83 -21.63 32.99
N ASN A 112 -12.07 -22.94 32.87
CA ASN A 112 -13.10 -23.61 32.08
C ASN A 112 -13.35 -23.16 30.62
N LEU A 113 -12.70 -23.85 29.68
CA LEU A 113 -13.38 -24.26 28.45
C LEU A 113 -12.99 -25.69 28.09
N ARG A 114 -13.87 -26.64 28.41
CA ARG A 114 -13.87 -27.98 27.79
C ARG A 114 -14.26 -27.78 26.32
N ILE A 115 -13.30 -27.77 25.41
CA ILE A 115 -13.55 -28.13 24.01
C ILE A 115 -12.59 -29.26 23.66
N SER A 116 -13.17 -30.45 23.55
CA SER A 116 -12.53 -31.61 22.96
C SER A 116 -12.33 -31.36 21.47
N PHE A 117 -11.10 -31.11 21.03
CA PHE A 117 -10.74 -31.32 19.62
C PHE A 117 -10.60 -32.82 19.37
N ARG A 118 -11.74 -33.47 19.15
CA ARG A 118 -11.84 -34.75 18.44
C ARG A 118 -12.20 -34.39 17.00
N VAL A 119 -11.22 -33.88 16.25
CA VAL A 119 -11.39 -33.67 14.81
C VAL A 119 -10.99 -34.95 14.11
N SER A 120 -12.03 -35.59 13.59
CA SER A 120 -12.03 -36.73 12.70
C SER A 120 -11.22 -36.44 11.43
N ASN A 121 -10.34 -37.37 11.06
CA ASN A 121 -9.98 -37.73 9.68
C ASN A 121 -9.86 -36.62 8.62
N VAL A 122 -9.06 -35.58 8.87
CA VAL A 122 -8.49 -34.76 7.80
C VAL A 122 -7.00 -35.04 7.77
N ARG A 123 -6.55 -35.78 6.75
CA ARG A 123 -5.12 -35.84 6.41
C ARG A 123 -4.76 -34.46 5.87
N LEU A 124 -4.07 -33.66 6.66
CA LEU A 124 -3.23 -32.59 6.12
C LEU A 124 -2.27 -33.24 5.11
N PRO A 125 -2.06 -32.69 3.91
CA PRO A 125 -1.07 -33.23 3.00
C PRO A 125 0.31 -33.22 3.69
N ASP A 126 0.98 -34.36 3.70
CA ASP A 126 2.25 -34.69 4.38
C ASP A 126 3.47 -33.91 3.86
N GLN A 127 3.37 -32.61 3.53
CA GLN A 127 4.39 -31.95 2.72
C GLN A 127 4.80 -30.53 3.11
N PHE A 128 4.67 -30.14 4.38
CA PHE A 128 5.29 -28.88 4.85
C PHE A 128 5.76 -29.01 6.30
N LEU A 129 6.96 -29.58 6.47
CA LEU A 129 7.74 -29.49 7.71
C LEU A 129 9.02 -28.72 7.42
N ALA A 130 9.17 -27.59 8.11
CA ALA A 130 10.32 -26.69 8.01
C ALA A 130 11.61 -27.43 8.40
N TRP A 131 12.57 -27.51 7.48
CA TRP A 131 13.87 -28.15 7.72
C TRP A 131 14.84 -27.11 8.26
N GLU A 132 14.91 -26.98 9.58
CA GLU A 132 15.91 -26.13 10.22
C GLU A 132 17.32 -26.56 9.78
N ALA A 133 18.11 -25.62 9.26
CA ALA A 133 19.47 -25.88 8.82
C ALA A 133 20.40 -26.25 10.00
N GLU A 134 20.07 -25.82 11.22
CA GLU A 134 20.89 -26.04 12.41
C GLU A 134 21.02 -27.52 12.79
N PRO A 135 19.93 -28.30 12.97
CA PRO A 135 20.02 -29.75 13.18
C PRO A 135 20.79 -30.48 12.09
N ALA A 136 20.59 -30.12 10.81
CA ALA A 136 21.27 -30.76 9.69
C ALA A 136 22.79 -30.51 9.72
N LEU A 137 23.21 -29.28 10.02
CA LEU A 137 24.62 -28.94 10.19
C LEU A 137 25.24 -29.61 11.43
N MET A 138 24.47 -29.81 12.50
CA MET A 138 24.93 -30.52 13.69
C MET A 138 25.16 -32.00 13.39
N TYR A 139 24.25 -32.63 12.65
CA TYR A 139 24.40 -34.01 12.18
C TYR A 139 25.68 -34.17 11.36
N ASP A 140 25.88 -33.29 10.38
CA ASP A 140 27.09 -33.29 9.54
C ASP A 140 28.36 -33.06 10.38
N SER A 141 28.30 -32.18 11.38
CA SER A 141 29.44 -31.88 12.26
C SER A 141 29.87 -33.10 13.09
N VAL A 142 28.91 -33.84 13.64
CA VAL A 142 29.19 -35.08 14.38
C VAL A 142 29.78 -36.14 13.46
N LEU A 143 29.27 -36.25 12.24
CA LEU A 143 29.77 -37.21 11.25
C LEU A 143 31.21 -36.90 10.82
N VAL A 144 31.53 -35.63 10.51
CA VAL A 144 32.90 -35.19 10.22
C VAL A 144 33.84 -35.50 11.39
N PHE A 145 33.41 -35.20 12.62
CA PHE A 145 34.22 -35.44 13.81
C PHE A 145 34.47 -36.93 14.04
N ALA A 146 33.45 -37.78 13.85
CA ALA A 146 33.56 -39.22 14.00
C ALA A 146 34.57 -39.82 12.99
N ILE A 147 34.52 -39.39 11.73
CA ILE A 147 35.47 -39.82 10.68
C ILE A 147 36.89 -39.35 11.02
N GLY A 148 37.04 -38.09 11.45
CA GLY A 148 38.33 -37.55 11.88
C GLY A 148 38.93 -38.33 13.05
N LEU A 149 38.11 -38.69 14.04
CA LEU A 149 38.52 -39.47 15.21
C LEU A 149 38.88 -40.92 14.84
N GLN A 150 38.10 -41.56 13.96
CA GLN A 150 38.37 -42.90 13.44
C GLN A 150 39.70 -42.94 12.67
N THR A 151 39.99 -41.89 11.90
CA THR A 151 41.25 -41.77 11.15
C THR A 151 42.44 -41.53 12.10
N LEU A 152 42.21 -40.79 13.19
CA LEU A 152 43.22 -40.62 14.24
C LEU A 152 43.53 -41.95 14.95
N GLU A 153 42.51 -42.75 15.30
CA GLU A 153 42.68 -44.06 15.95
C GLU A 153 43.54 -45.03 15.11
N GLN A 154 43.40 -44.98 13.79
CA GLN A 154 44.20 -45.81 12.88
C GLN A 154 45.68 -45.44 12.85
N SER A 155 46.03 -44.19 13.17
CA SER A 155 47.41 -43.67 13.11
C SER A 155 48.08 -43.55 14.49
N HIS A 156 47.31 -43.27 15.54
CA HIS A 156 47.79 -43.01 16.89
C HIS A 156 46.86 -43.66 17.93
N ALA A 157 47.44 -44.21 19.00
CA ALA A 157 46.65 -44.73 20.12
C ALA A 157 45.97 -43.58 20.87
N LEU A 158 44.64 -43.54 20.85
CA LEU A 158 43.84 -42.56 21.58
C LEU A 158 44.06 -42.73 23.10
N ARG A 159 44.66 -41.73 23.74
CA ARG A 159 44.80 -41.65 25.19
C ARG A 159 44.02 -40.45 25.69
N LEU A 160 43.06 -40.70 26.58
CA LEU A 160 42.35 -39.66 27.31
C LEU A 160 43.31 -38.97 28.27
N SER A 161 43.43 -37.65 28.13
CA SER A 161 44.26 -36.80 28.99
C SER A 161 43.35 -35.84 29.73
N ASN A 162 43.57 -35.66 31.04
CA ASN A 162 42.88 -34.62 31.80
C ASN A 162 43.59 -33.29 31.53
N VAL A 163 42.90 -32.35 30.89
CA VAL A 163 43.47 -31.06 30.48
C VAL A 163 42.93 -29.98 31.42
N SER A 164 43.81 -29.12 31.94
CA SER A 164 43.44 -27.96 32.75
C SER A 164 43.64 -26.68 31.93
N CYS A 165 42.74 -25.71 32.07
CA CYS A 165 42.91 -24.38 31.49
C CYS A 165 44.03 -23.56 32.17
N ASP A 166 44.46 -23.94 33.37
CA ASP A 166 45.54 -23.27 34.11
C ASP A 166 46.94 -23.69 33.63
N GLN A 167 47.02 -24.82 32.91
CA GLN A 167 48.25 -25.36 32.37
C GLN A 167 48.21 -25.22 30.85
N GLU A 168 49.11 -24.44 30.26
CA GLU A 168 49.23 -24.24 28.81
C GLU A 168 49.79 -25.49 28.08
N MET A 169 49.49 -26.70 28.55
CA MET A 169 49.89 -27.95 27.92
C MET A 169 48.77 -28.45 27.00
N PRO A 170 48.92 -28.31 25.67
CA PRO A 170 47.92 -28.81 24.72
C PRO A 170 47.92 -30.34 24.69
N TRP A 171 46.80 -30.92 24.25
CA TRP A 171 46.74 -32.36 23.99
C TRP A 171 47.53 -32.71 22.73
N ASP A 172 48.49 -33.63 22.86
CA ASP A 172 49.40 -34.04 21.78
C ASP A 172 48.66 -34.52 20.51
N GLY A 173 47.48 -35.13 20.66
CA GLY A 173 46.65 -35.61 19.55
C GLY A 173 45.86 -34.50 18.83
N GLY A 174 45.81 -33.28 19.37
CA GLY A 174 44.95 -32.21 18.88
C GLY A 174 45.29 -31.73 17.46
N LEU A 175 46.59 -31.56 17.17
CA LEU A 175 47.04 -31.11 15.84
C LEU A 175 46.79 -32.17 14.76
N SER A 176 47.00 -33.44 15.10
CA SER A 176 46.70 -34.55 14.19
C SER A 176 45.19 -34.64 13.92
N LEU A 177 44.36 -34.50 14.96
CA LEU A 177 42.90 -34.52 14.82
C LEU A 177 42.39 -33.42 13.88
N ILE A 178 42.85 -32.18 14.05
CA ILE A 178 42.40 -31.08 13.18
C ILE A 178 42.87 -31.26 11.74
N ASN A 179 44.07 -31.82 11.53
CA ASN A 179 44.56 -32.14 10.18
C ASN A 179 43.71 -33.24 9.53
N TYR A 180 43.31 -34.27 10.28
CA TYR A 180 42.40 -35.30 9.79
C TYR A 180 41.02 -34.74 9.48
N ILE A 181 40.45 -33.90 10.35
CA ILE A 181 39.18 -33.20 10.11
C ILE A 181 39.26 -32.35 8.83
N ASN A 182 40.35 -31.61 8.63
CA ASN A 182 40.55 -30.80 7.42
C ASN A 182 40.68 -31.64 6.14
N SER A 183 41.09 -32.91 6.24
CA SER A 183 41.21 -33.82 5.11
C SER A 183 39.93 -34.62 4.82
N VAL A 184 38.87 -34.44 5.62
CA VAL A 184 37.60 -35.14 5.41
C VAL A 184 36.91 -34.59 4.17
N GLU A 185 36.67 -35.48 3.21
CA GLU A 185 35.81 -35.26 2.05
C GLU A 185 34.61 -36.21 2.15
N LEU A 186 33.42 -35.67 2.37
CA LEU A 186 32.19 -36.48 2.45
C LEU A 186 30.98 -35.75 1.90
N LYS A 187 29.90 -36.50 1.67
CA LYS A 187 28.57 -35.92 1.37
C LYS A 187 27.68 -36.05 2.61
N GLY A 188 27.30 -34.91 3.19
CA GLY A 188 26.37 -34.82 4.32
C GLY A 188 24.97 -34.38 3.89
N LEU A 189 24.12 -34.07 4.87
CA LEU A 189 22.76 -33.55 4.66
C LEU A 189 22.77 -32.16 4.01
N SER A 190 23.83 -31.38 4.25
CA SER A 190 24.06 -30.07 3.63
C SER A 190 24.84 -30.14 2.31
N GLY A 191 24.92 -31.32 1.67
CA GLY A 191 25.63 -31.54 0.42
C GLY A 191 27.12 -31.88 0.60
N PRO A 192 27.99 -31.63 -0.40
CA PRO A 192 29.41 -31.97 -0.33
C PRO A 192 30.13 -31.13 0.73
N ILE A 193 30.98 -31.76 1.53
CA ILE A 193 31.75 -31.16 2.62
C ILE A 193 33.23 -31.37 2.32
N GLU A 194 33.96 -30.25 2.21
CA GLU A 194 35.41 -30.22 2.05
C GLU A 194 35.95 -29.00 2.80
N PHE A 195 37.07 -29.16 3.49
CA PHE A 195 37.68 -28.12 4.29
C PHE A 195 39.04 -27.68 3.73
N LYS A 196 39.33 -26.39 3.88
CA LYS A 196 40.65 -25.81 3.69
C LYS A 196 40.92 -24.85 4.82
N GLU A 197 41.99 -25.09 5.57
CA GLU A 197 42.40 -24.26 6.72
C GLU A 197 41.25 -24.07 7.75
N GLY A 198 40.50 -25.13 8.04
CA GLY A 198 39.36 -25.07 8.97
C GLY A 198 38.11 -24.38 8.43
N ARG A 199 38.05 -24.01 7.15
CA ARG A 199 36.87 -23.43 6.50
C ARG A 199 36.30 -24.36 5.46
N ARG A 200 34.98 -24.52 5.46
CA ARG A 200 34.28 -25.27 4.41
C ARG A 200 34.37 -24.50 3.09
N ILE A 201 34.99 -25.10 2.08
CA ILE A 201 35.21 -24.49 0.76
C ILE A 201 34.20 -24.96 -0.28
N GLN A 202 33.69 -26.17 -0.12
CA GLN A 202 32.70 -26.75 -1.02
C GLN A 202 31.36 -26.87 -0.30
N PHE A 203 30.33 -26.25 -0.87
CA PHE A 203 28.94 -26.34 -0.43
C PHE A 203 28.02 -25.94 -1.58
N LYS A 204 26.76 -26.34 -1.47
CA LYS A 204 25.71 -26.06 -2.46
C LYS A 204 24.60 -25.27 -1.79
N LEU A 205 24.07 -24.26 -2.47
CA LEU A 205 22.89 -23.51 -2.05
C LEU A 205 21.81 -23.65 -3.12
N ASP A 206 20.63 -24.08 -2.72
CA ASP A 206 19.45 -24.10 -3.59
C ASP A 206 18.81 -22.71 -3.58
N LEU A 207 18.53 -22.19 -4.78
CA LEU A 207 17.83 -20.94 -4.98
C LEU A 207 16.32 -21.22 -5.05
N LEU A 208 15.57 -20.68 -4.10
CA LEU A 208 14.13 -20.88 -3.99
C LEU A 208 13.37 -19.61 -4.38
N LYS A 209 12.26 -19.77 -5.08
CA LYS A 209 11.33 -18.71 -5.45
C LYS A 209 9.94 -19.00 -4.91
N LEU A 210 9.31 -17.99 -4.32
CA LEU A 210 7.90 -18.09 -3.97
C LEU A 210 7.06 -18.06 -5.26
N LYS A 211 6.44 -19.18 -5.60
CA LYS A 211 5.39 -19.28 -6.62
C LYS A 211 4.02 -19.39 -5.94
N GLN A 212 2.95 -19.32 -6.72
CA GLN A 212 1.55 -19.28 -6.26
C GLN A 212 1.18 -20.31 -5.17
N HIS A 213 1.81 -21.49 -5.17
CA HIS A 213 1.45 -22.58 -4.27
C HIS A 213 2.58 -23.02 -3.31
N ALA A 214 3.84 -22.63 -3.55
CA ALA A 214 4.99 -23.06 -2.74
C ALA A 214 6.29 -22.29 -3.05
N LEU A 215 7.26 -22.38 -2.14
CA LEU A 215 8.67 -22.12 -2.46
C LEU A 215 9.20 -23.24 -3.36
N VAL A 216 9.45 -22.91 -4.63
CA VAL A 216 9.95 -23.84 -5.63
C VAL A 216 11.42 -23.55 -5.90
N LYS A 217 12.22 -24.61 -6.03
CA LYS A 217 13.62 -24.47 -6.46
C LYS A 217 13.68 -24.01 -7.92
N VAL A 218 14.39 -22.92 -8.15
CA VAL A 218 14.51 -22.25 -9.46
C VAL A 218 15.96 -22.12 -9.93
N GLY A 219 16.90 -22.62 -9.13
CA GLY A 219 18.31 -22.65 -9.46
C GLY A 219 19.16 -23.21 -8.33
N GLU A 220 20.46 -23.23 -8.58
CA GLU A 220 21.48 -23.67 -7.64
C GLU A 220 22.68 -22.72 -7.69
N TRP A 221 23.37 -22.56 -6.57
CA TRP A 221 24.61 -21.82 -6.49
C TRP A 221 25.69 -22.70 -5.89
N THR A 222 26.86 -22.71 -6.53
CA THR A 222 28.07 -23.32 -5.98
C THR A 222 29.26 -22.35 -6.09
N PRO A 223 30.27 -22.47 -5.20
CA PRO A 223 31.47 -21.62 -5.26
C PRO A 223 32.24 -21.69 -6.59
N SER A 224 32.20 -22.83 -7.30
CA SER A 224 32.94 -23.05 -8.54
C SER A 224 32.19 -22.59 -9.79
N THR A 225 30.87 -22.78 -9.85
CA THR A 225 30.06 -22.44 -11.03
C THR A 225 29.32 -21.10 -10.92
N GLY A 226 29.17 -20.55 -9.73
CA GLY A 226 28.31 -19.39 -9.49
C GLY A 226 26.82 -19.75 -9.54
N VAL A 227 25.96 -18.75 -9.78
CA VAL A 227 24.50 -18.93 -9.83
C VAL A 227 24.13 -19.60 -11.16
N ASN A 228 23.46 -20.75 -11.08
CA ASN A 228 22.87 -21.44 -12.21
C ASN A 228 21.34 -21.44 -12.06
N VAL A 229 20.66 -20.58 -12.81
CA VAL A 229 19.19 -20.46 -12.79
C VAL A 229 18.58 -21.44 -13.78
N THR A 230 17.84 -22.44 -13.27
CA THR A 230 17.10 -23.42 -14.08
C THR A 230 15.80 -22.84 -14.64
N ASP A 231 15.12 -21.97 -13.87
CA ASP A 231 13.88 -21.32 -14.28
C ASP A 231 14.03 -19.80 -14.34
N ARG A 232 14.44 -19.30 -15.52
CA ARG A 232 14.64 -17.86 -15.74
C ARG A 232 13.32 -17.08 -15.80
N ALA A 233 12.23 -17.72 -16.21
CA ALA A 233 10.91 -17.09 -16.29
C ALA A 233 10.35 -16.75 -14.89
N ALA A 234 10.82 -17.42 -13.84
CA ALA A 234 10.43 -17.13 -12.46
C ALA A 234 11.02 -15.82 -11.88
N PHE A 235 12.00 -15.20 -12.57
CA PHE A 235 12.68 -13.97 -12.10
C PHE A 235 12.36 -12.74 -12.94
N PHE A 236 12.04 -12.95 -14.21
CA PHE A 236 11.68 -11.89 -15.13
C PHE A 236 10.21 -12.05 -15.47
N ASP A 237 9.37 -11.20 -14.89
CA ASP A 237 8.01 -10.99 -15.37
C ASP A 237 8.13 -10.21 -16.69
N THR A 238 8.62 -10.88 -17.73
CA THR A 238 8.41 -10.42 -19.10
C THR A 238 6.97 -10.74 -19.45
N GLY A 239 6.05 -10.03 -18.81
CA GLY A 239 4.81 -9.67 -19.47
C GLY A 239 5.18 -8.80 -20.65
N THR A 240 5.71 -9.38 -21.73
CA THR A 240 5.42 -8.86 -23.06
C THR A 240 3.93 -9.07 -23.25
N MET A 241 3.17 -8.17 -22.67
CA MET A 241 1.79 -7.96 -23.02
C MET A 241 1.84 -7.46 -24.46
N ASN A 242 1.67 -8.38 -25.42
CA ASN A 242 1.27 -8.05 -26.79
C ASN A 242 -0.17 -7.51 -26.73
N VAL A 243 -0.37 -6.42 -26.02
CA VAL A 243 -1.64 -5.72 -25.90
C VAL A 243 -1.63 -4.68 -26.99
N THR A 244 -2.59 -4.80 -27.91
CA THR A 244 -2.86 -3.77 -28.91
C THR A 244 -3.89 -2.80 -28.34
N LEU A 245 -3.45 -1.60 -27.94
CA LEU A 245 -4.33 -0.55 -27.42
C LEU A 245 -5.09 0.14 -28.55
N VAL A 246 -6.41 0.20 -28.47
CA VAL A 246 -7.21 1.04 -29.38
C VAL A 246 -7.23 2.45 -28.83
N VAL A 247 -6.56 3.38 -29.53
CA VAL A 247 -6.45 4.78 -29.14
C VAL A 247 -7.42 5.60 -29.98
N ILE A 248 -8.48 6.05 -29.33
CA ILE A 248 -9.50 6.90 -29.93
C ILE A 248 -8.98 8.33 -30.02
N THR A 249 -9.08 8.94 -31.19
CA THR A 249 -8.56 10.29 -31.43
C THR A 249 -9.42 11.11 -32.40
N ILE A 250 -9.12 12.40 -32.49
CA ILE A 250 -9.79 13.37 -33.37
C ILE A 250 -8.75 14.07 -34.25
N LEU A 251 -9.11 14.37 -35.50
CA LEU A 251 -8.23 15.13 -36.39
C LEU A 251 -8.17 16.60 -35.95
N GLN A 252 -6.99 17.03 -35.47
CA GLN A 252 -6.71 18.41 -35.08
C GLN A 252 -5.26 18.76 -35.43
N ILE A 253 -5.07 19.84 -36.19
CA ILE A 253 -3.74 20.37 -36.52
C ILE A 253 -3.22 21.15 -35.29
N PRO A 254 -1.99 20.91 -34.78
CA PRO A 254 -0.92 20.03 -35.27
C PRO A 254 -0.79 18.67 -34.54
N TYR A 255 -1.77 18.29 -33.73
CA TYR A 255 -1.68 17.16 -32.81
C TYR A 255 -1.89 15.79 -33.47
N VAL A 256 -2.94 15.67 -34.29
CA VAL A 256 -3.26 14.44 -35.06
C VAL A 256 -3.84 14.85 -36.41
N MET A 257 -3.15 14.49 -37.47
CA MET A 257 -3.45 14.82 -38.86
C MET A 257 -3.47 13.52 -39.68
N MET A 258 -4.13 13.54 -40.83
CA MET A 258 -4.22 12.35 -41.70
C MET A 258 -3.56 12.63 -43.05
N HIS A 259 -2.74 11.70 -43.52
CA HIS A 259 -2.25 11.71 -44.90
C HIS A 259 -3.42 11.41 -45.85
N HIS A 260 -3.65 12.30 -46.81
CA HIS A 260 -4.72 12.15 -47.81
C HIS A 260 -4.33 11.23 -48.98
N ASP A 261 -3.07 10.81 -49.05
CA ASP A 261 -2.54 9.96 -50.11
C ASP A 261 -2.90 8.48 -49.89
N LYS A 262 -3.28 7.77 -50.97
CA LYS A 262 -3.81 6.40 -50.94
C LYS A 262 -2.79 5.31 -50.57
N ASN A 263 -1.55 5.66 -50.25
CA ASN A 263 -0.47 4.69 -49.99
C ASN A 263 -0.33 4.29 -48.52
N TYR A 264 -1.05 4.94 -47.60
CA TYR A 264 -0.94 4.67 -46.17
C TYR A 264 -2.11 3.80 -45.66
N THR A 265 -1.81 2.74 -44.91
CA THR A 265 -2.80 1.85 -44.27
C THR A 265 -2.50 1.71 -42.77
N GLY A 266 -3.54 1.51 -41.95
CA GLY A 266 -3.39 1.41 -40.49
C GLY A 266 -2.94 2.74 -39.86
N ASN A 267 -2.09 2.67 -38.82
CA ASN A 267 -1.62 3.84 -38.07
C ASN A 267 -0.79 4.81 -38.90
N ALA A 268 -0.10 4.33 -39.94
CA ALA A 268 0.74 5.15 -40.83
C ALA A 268 -0.07 6.20 -41.62
N ARG A 269 -1.41 6.12 -41.57
CA ARG A 269 -2.31 7.14 -42.11
C ARG A 269 -2.32 8.42 -41.29
N PHE A 270 -1.89 8.36 -40.03
CA PHE A 270 -1.94 9.48 -39.11
C PHE A 270 -0.52 10.00 -38.82
N TYR A 271 -0.38 11.32 -38.66
CA TYR A 271 0.87 11.98 -38.30
C TYR A 271 0.58 13.20 -37.43
N GLY A 272 1.53 13.64 -36.61
CA GLY A 272 1.38 14.78 -35.72
C GLY A 272 1.95 14.51 -34.33
N PHE A 273 1.99 15.56 -33.51
CA PHE A 273 2.70 15.50 -32.22
C PHE A 273 2.23 14.35 -31.31
N CYS A 274 0.92 14.11 -31.21
CA CYS A 274 0.37 13.04 -30.36
C CYS A 274 0.62 11.65 -30.95
N VAL A 275 0.71 11.53 -32.28
CA VAL A 275 1.04 10.27 -32.95
C VAL A 275 2.50 9.91 -32.72
N ASP A 276 3.41 10.88 -32.85
CA ASP A 276 4.85 10.69 -32.63
C ASP A 276 5.15 10.36 -31.16
N LEU A 277 4.46 11.01 -30.23
CA LEU A 277 4.56 10.73 -28.80
C LEU A 277 4.09 9.30 -28.48
N LEU A 278 2.96 8.88 -29.06
CA LEU A 278 2.40 7.55 -28.85
C LEU A 278 3.29 6.44 -29.44
N ASP A 279 3.89 6.67 -30.62
CA ASP A 279 4.87 5.76 -31.22
C ASP A 279 6.12 5.64 -30.34
N ARG A 280 6.59 6.75 -29.74
CA ARG A 280 7.70 6.72 -28.79
C ARG A 280 7.37 5.93 -27.53
N LEU A 281 6.21 6.18 -26.94
CA LEU A 281 5.73 5.47 -25.75
C LEU A 281 5.56 3.97 -26.03
N SER A 282 4.98 3.62 -27.18
CA SER A 282 4.82 2.24 -27.63
C SER A 282 6.15 1.48 -27.71
N ARG A 283 7.21 2.13 -28.20
CA ARG A 283 8.56 1.52 -28.28
C ARG A 283 9.27 1.43 -26.93
N ASP A 284 9.16 2.45 -26.10
CA ASP A 284 9.86 2.51 -24.82
C ASP A 284 9.18 1.59 -23.77
N VAL A 285 7.86 1.40 -23.86
CA VAL A 285 7.05 0.57 -22.95
C VAL A 285 6.78 -0.84 -23.49
N GLY A 286 6.73 -1.02 -24.83
CA GLY A 286 6.57 -2.32 -25.47
C GLY A 286 5.13 -2.79 -25.68
N PHE A 287 4.24 -1.92 -26.18
CA PHE A 287 2.84 -2.26 -26.53
C PHE A 287 2.51 -1.90 -27.99
N ASP A 288 1.58 -2.62 -28.61
CA ASP A 288 1.04 -2.27 -29.93
C ASP A 288 -0.16 -1.32 -29.78
N TYR A 289 -0.49 -0.53 -30.80
CA TYR A 289 -1.70 0.31 -30.75
C TYR A 289 -2.38 0.42 -32.11
N ILE A 290 -3.66 0.80 -32.13
CA ILE A 290 -4.45 1.13 -33.33
C ILE A 290 -5.11 2.48 -33.10
N LEU A 291 -4.91 3.43 -34.02
CA LEU A 291 -5.59 4.72 -33.99
C LEU A 291 -6.97 4.62 -34.63
N ASP A 292 -8.01 4.95 -33.87
CA ASP A 292 -9.39 5.03 -34.36
C ASP A 292 -9.92 6.46 -34.28
N LEU A 293 -10.71 6.88 -35.28
CA LEU A 293 -11.24 8.24 -35.35
C LEU A 293 -12.66 8.31 -34.80
N VAL A 294 -12.92 9.39 -34.05
CA VAL A 294 -14.26 9.65 -33.54
C VAL A 294 -15.22 9.95 -34.69
N PRO A 295 -16.33 9.19 -34.83
CA PRO A 295 -17.26 9.30 -35.95
C PRO A 295 -17.86 10.70 -36.14
N ASP A 296 -18.17 11.39 -35.04
CA ASP A 296 -18.84 12.69 -35.05
C ASP A 296 -17.87 13.89 -35.04
N LYS A 297 -16.55 13.64 -34.97
CA LYS A 297 -15.46 14.64 -34.93
C LYS A 297 -15.67 15.72 -33.84
N LYS A 298 -16.23 15.34 -32.69
CA LYS A 298 -16.36 16.25 -31.53
C LYS A 298 -15.47 15.76 -30.38
N TYR A 299 -15.01 16.69 -29.55
CA TYR A 299 -14.31 16.34 -28.30
C TYR A 299 -15.28 15.72 -27.31
N GLY A 300 -16.43 16.37 -27.14
CA GLY A 300 -17.53 15.90 -26.31
C GLY A 300 -18.16 17.03 -25.55
N ALA A 301 -19.47 17.14 -25.70
CA ALA A 301 -20.31 18.10 -25.00
C ALA A 301 -21.57 17.37 -24.56
N GLN A 302 -22.02 17.64 -23.34
CA GLN A 302 -23.25 17.11 -22.81
C GLN A 302 -24.44 17.85 -23.42
N ASP A 303 -25.39 17.10 -23.95
CA ASP A 303 -26.66 17.65 -24.40
C ASP A 303 -27.46 18.13 -23.16
N PRO A 304 -27.87 19.40 -23.09
CA PRO A 304 -28.56 19.93 -21.92
C PRO A 304 -29.97 19.36 -21.70
N ASP A 305 -30.60 18.78 -22.73
CA ASP A 305 -31.96 18.25 -22.65
C ASP A 305 -31.97 16.73 -22.39
N THR A 306 -31.04 15.98 -22.98
CA THR A 306 -30.96 14.51 -22.80
C THR A 306 -29.94 14.07 -21.77
N GLY A 307 -28.99 14.94 -21.39
CA GLY A 307 -27.89 14.61 -20.48
C GLY A 307 -26.83 13.69 -21.08
N GLU A 308 -26.96 13.28 -22.34
CA GLU A 308 -26.02 12.40 -23.02
C GLU A 308 -24.82 13.19 -23.56
N TRP A 309 -23.62 12.63 -23.42
CA TRP A 309 -22.41 13.19 -24.01
C TRP A 309 -22.34 12.85 -25.50
N ASN A 310 -21.68 13.68 -26.31
CA ASN A 310 -21.26 13.35 -27.68
C ASN A 310 -19.72 13.24 -27.78
N GLY A 311 -19.14 13.08 -28.96
CA GLY A 311 -17.71 13.18 -29.18
C GLY A 311 -16.84 12.01 -28.70
N MET A 312 -15.54 12.29 -28.50
CA MET A 312 -14.61 11.40 -27.80
C MET A 312 -15.16 11.00 -26.43
N VAL A 313 -15.76 11.94 -25.70
CA VAL A 313 -16.36 11.67 -24.39
C VAL A 313 -17.49 10.66 -24.49
N LEU A 314 -18.36 10.73 -25.50
CA LEU A 314 -19.36 9.67 -25.74
C LEU A 314 -18.70 8.34 -26.04
N GLN A 315 -17.65 8.26 -26.84
CA GLN A 315 -17.00 6.96 -27.12
C GLN A 315 -16.31 6.36 -25.90
N LEU A 316 -15.79 7.21 -25.01
CA LEU A 316 -15.22 6.82 -23.72
C LEU A 316 -16.31 6.42 -22.70
N ILE A 317 -17.47 7.08 -22.73
CA ILE A 317 -18.63 6.80 -21.85
C ILE A 317 -19.44 5.59 -22.32
N LYS A 318 -19.50 5.38 -23.64
CA LYS A 318 -20.18 4.24 -24.31
C LYS A 318 -19.37 2.95 -24.19
N HIS A 319 -18.15 3.01 -23.66
CA HIS A 319 -17.55 1.87 -22.98
C HIS A 319 -18.21 1.77 -21.59
N GLU A 320 -19.20 0.89 -21.55
CA GLU A 320 -20.27 0.83 -20.57
C GLU A 320 -19.84 0.35 -19.17
N ILE A 321 -20.73 0.66 -18.23
CA ILE A 321 -20.83 0.28 -16.81
C ILE A 321 -20.43 -1.20 -16.58
N PRO A 322 -19.68 -1.52 -15.51
CA PRO A 322 -18.35 -2.05 -15.77
C PRO A 322 -18.26 -3.56 -15.93
N TYR A 323 -19.30 -4.38 -15.73
CA TYR A 323 -19.14 -5.84 -15.79
C TYR A 323 -20.30 -6.57 -16.51
N VAL A 324 -21.52 -6.57 -15.97
CA VAL A 324 -22.70 -7.21 -16.59
C VAL A 324 -23.95 -6.37 -16.33
N MET A 325 -24.68 -6.01 -17.39
CA MET A 325 -25.93 -5.26 -17.30
C MET A 325 -26.99 -5.78 -18.27
N HIS A 326 -28.24 -5.37 -18.06
CA HIS A 326 -29.28 -5.53 -19.06
C HIS A 326 -29.16 -4.47 -20.15
N SER A 327 -29.23 -4.90 -21.40
CA SER A 327 -29.24 -3.98 -22.53
C SER A 327 -30.47 -3.07 -22.47
N LEU A 328 -30.25 -1.78 -22.71
CA LEU A 328 -31.30 -0.75 -22.72
C LEU A 328 -32.39 -1.02 -23.78
N ASN A 329 -32.11 -1.86 -24.77
CA ASN A 329 -33.05 -2.22 -25.83
C ASN A 329 -33.90 -3.46 -25.45
N PRO A 330 -35.21 -3.29 -25.19
CA PRO A 330 -36.09 -4.39 -24.76
C PRO A 330 -36.35 -5.48 -25.83
N ASN A 331 -35.96 -5.24 -27.08
CA ASN A 331 -36.17 -6.16 -28.21
C ASN A 331 -35.06 -7.21 -28.40
N ARG A 332 -33.99 -7.21 -27.59
CA ARG A 332 -32.91 -8.19 -27.69
C ARG A 332 -33.25 -9.49 -26.95
N THR A 333 -33.12 -10.63 -27.61
CA THR A 333 -33.40 -11.96 -27.04
C THR A 333 -32.11 -12.78 -26.89
N GLY A 334 -32.13 -13.77 -26.00
CA GLY A 334 -30.97 -14.63 -25.73
C GLY A 334 -29.82 -13.89 -25.02
N ASN A 335 -28.57 -14.17 -25.39
CA ASN A 335 -27.38 -13.58 -24.78
C ASN A 335 -27.23 -12.08 -25.05
N SER A 336 -27.73 -11.59 -26.20
CA SER A 336 -27.63 -10.18 -26.60
C SER A 336 -28.42 -9.22 -25.70
N ARG A 337 -29.22 -9.75 -24.76
CA ARG A 337 -29.90 -8.96 -23.73
C ARG A 337 -28.96 -8.43 -22.64
N TYR A 338 -27.71 -8.92 -22.61
CA TYR A 338 -26.71 -8.50 -21.66
C TYR A 338 -25.58 -7.77 -22.38
N GLU A 339 -25.05 -6.73 -21.74
CA GLU A 339 -23.89 -5.95 -22.22
C GLU A 339 -22.95 -5.61 -21.03
N GLY A 340 -21.72 -5.18 -21.30
CA GLY A 340 -20.70 -4.87 -20.30
C GLY A 340 -19.37 -5.62 -20.48
N PHE A 341 -18.34 -5.18 -19.77
CA PHE A 341 -16.96 -5.68 -19.90
C PHE A 341 -16.84 -7.20 -19.77
N CYS A 342 -17.53 -7.82 -18.81
CA CYS A 342 -17.47 -9.27 -18.61
C CYS A 342 -18.18 -10.03 -19.73
N ILE A 343 -19.16 -9.41 -20.40
CA ILE A 343 -19.84 -10.00 -21.56
C ILE A 343 -18.92 -9.96 -22.78
N ASP A 344 -18.24 -8.84 -23.01
CA ASP A 344 -17.25 -8.71 -24.07
C ASP A 344 -16.05 -9.65 -23.83
N LEU A 345 -15.56 -9.72 -22.59
CA LEU A 345 -14.51 -10.64 -22.19
C LEU A 345 -14.93 -12.10 -22.42
N LEU A 346 -16.13 -12.49 -22.00
CA LEU A 346 -16.64 -13.85 -22.22
C LEU A 346 -16.76 -14.16 -23.71
N LYS A 347 -17.20 -13.21 -24.53
CA LYS A 347 -17.31 -13.36 -25.98
C LYS A 347 -15.93 -13.58 -26.63
N GLU A 348 -14.91 -12.83 -26.22
CA GLU A 348 -13.55 -13.01 -26.73
C GLU A 348 -12.93 -14.34 -26.26
N ILE A 349 -13.15 -14.75 -25.01
CA ILE A 349 -12.72 -16.06 -24.50
C ILE A 349 -13.39 -17.19 -25.29
N ALA A 350 -14.71 -17.08 -25.53
CA ALA A 350 -15.46 -18.05 -26.31
C ALA A 350 -14.97 -18.16 -27.76
N ASN A 351 -14.60 -17.03 -28.38
CA ASN A 351 -14.01 -17.01 -29.72
C ASN A 351 -12.62 -17.64 -29.78
N MET A 352 -11.78 -17.42 -28.77
CA MET A 352 -10.43 -17.98 -28.72
C MET A 352 -10.41 -19.48 -28.45
N VAL A 353 -11.24 -19.95 -27.51
CA VAL A 353 -11.28 -21.36 -27.08
C VAL A 353 -12.23 -22.19 -27.95
N GLY A 354 -13.25 -21.55 -28.55
CA GLY A 354 -14.21 -22.18 -29.46
C GLY A 354 -15.36 -22.91 -28.76
N PHE A 355 -15.99 -22.29 -27.75
CA PHE A 355 -17.16 -22.86 -27.07
C PHE A 355 -18.42 -21.98 -27.23
N GLU A 356 -19.58 -22.63 -27.22
CA GLU A 356 -20.87 -21.96 -27.15
C GLU A 356 -21.29 -21.76 -25.68
N TYR A 357 -21.99 -20.66 -25.39
CA TYR A 357 -22.36 -20.30 -24.03
C TYR A 357 -23.79 -19.72 -23.96
N GLN A 358 -24.41 -19.84 -22.79
CA GLN A 358 -25.69 -19.21 -22.47
C GLN A 358 -25.59 -18.47 -21.13
N ILE A 359 -26.01 -17.21 -21.10
CA ILE A 359 -25.88 -16.36 -19.90
C ILE A 359 -27.15 -16.48 -19.04
N HIS A 360 -26.95 -16.84 -17.78
CA HIS A 360 -27.98 -16.85 -16.74
C HIS A 360 -27.55 -16.00 -15.54
N LEU A 361 -28.46 -15.16 -15.04
CA LEU A 361 -28.25 -14.43 -13.80
C LEU A 361 -28.47 -15.36 -12.60
N VAL A 362 -27.72 -15.12 -11.53
CA VAL A 362 -27.87 -15.87 -10.28
C VAL A 362 -29.25 -15.54 -9.65
N PRO A 363 -30.04 -16.54 -9.22
CA PRO A 363 -31.42 -16.31 -8.76
C PRO A 363 -31.56 -15.41 -7.52
N ASP A 364 -30.56 -15.40 -6.64
CA ASP A 364 -30.57 -14.67 -5.38
C ASP A 364 -29.85 -13.32 -5.45
N GLY A 365 -29.24 -12.98 -6.60
CA GLY A 365 -28.47 -11.76 -6.81
C GLY A 365 -27.19 -11.65 -5.97
N LYS A 366 -26.71 -12.74 -5.35
CA LYS A 366 -25.57 -12.71 -4.43
C LYS A 366 -24.31 -13.35 -5.04
N TYR A 367 -23.15 -12.82 -4.69
CA TYR A 367 -21.86 -13.38 -5.12
C TYR A 367 -21.55 -14.72 -4.46
N GLY A 368 -21.97 -14.91 -3.21
CA GLY A 368 -21.75 -16.13 -2.46
C GLY A 368 -20.89 -15.90 -1.22
N VAL A 369 -21.51 -16.14 -0.06
CA VAL A 369 -20.92 -16.09 1.28
C VAL A 369 -21.31 -17.37 2.00
N TYR A 370 -20.38 -17.87 2.82
CA TYR A 370 -20.62 -18.99 3.70
C TYR A 370 -21.47 -18.55 4.89
N ASP A 371 -22.65 -19.16 5.03
CA ASP A 371 -23.53 -18.93 6.16
C ASP A 371 -23.15 -19.86 7.32
N LEU A 372 -22.83 -19.27 8.48
CA LEU A 372 -22.40 -20.00 9.67
C LEU A 372 -23.56 -20.72 10.37
N ASP A 373 -24.79 -20.25 10.19
CA ASP A 373 -25.97 -20.81 10.86
C ASP A 373 -26.49 -22.05 10.11
N THR A 374 -26.50 -21.99 8.79
CA THR A 374 -26.94 -23.10 7.93
C THR A 374 -25.81 -24.03 7.52
N GLY A 375 -24.56 -23.56 7.54
CA GLY A 375 -23.39 -24.32 7.07
C GLY A 375 -23.35 -24.50 5.56
N GLU A 376 -24.12 -23.72 4.79
CA GLU A 376 -24.17 -23.79 3.34
C GLU A 376 -23.65 -22.51 2.67
N TRP A 377 -23.15 -22.66 1.44
CA TRP A 377 -22.84 -21.54 0.57
C TRP A 377 -24.10 -21.08 -0.18
N ASN A 378 -24.21 -19.77 -0.43
CA ASN A 378 -25.24 -19.18 -1.30
C ASN A 378 -24.63 -18.57 -2.57
N GLY A 379 -25.44 -17.88 -3.38
CA GLY A 379 -24.98 -17.10 -4.52
C GLY A 379 -24.36 -17.89 -5.66
N ILE A 380 -23.47 -17.22 -6.39
CA ILE A 380 -22.72 -17.79 -7.52
C ILE A 380 -21.87 -18.99 -7.06
N VAL A 381 -21.25 -18.91 -5.88
CA VAL A 381 -20.44 -20.00 -5.32
C VAL A 381 -21.23 -21.30 -5.21
N ARG A 382 -22.48 -21.24 -4.70
CA ARG A 382 -23.34 -22.42 -4.60
C ARG A 382 -23.69 -23.01 -5.97
N GLN A 383 -23.94 -22.17 -6.97
CA GLN A 383 -24.27 -22.65 -8.33
C GLN A 383 -23.11 -23.41 -8.97
N LEU A 384 -21.87 -22.95 -8.75
CA LEU A 384 -20.66 -23.62 -9.23
C LEU A 384 -20.39 -24.92 -8.47
N MET A 385 -20.56 -24.94 -7.14
CA MET A 385 -20.43 -26.15 -6.32
C MET A 385 -21.44 -27.24 -6.73
N ASP A 386 -22.69 -26.84 -6.97
CA ASP A 386 -23.77 -27.72 -7.40
C ASP A 386 -23.64 -28.14 -8.88
N LYS A 387 -22.64 -27.63 -9.62
CA LYS A 387 -22.45 -27.81 -11.07
C LYS A 387 -23.70 -27.46 -11.89
N LYS A 388 -24.45 -26.46 -11.43
CA LYS A 388 -25.55 -25.84 -12.18
C LYS A 388 -25.05 -24.76 -13.14
N ALA A 389 -23.87 -24.22 -12.86
CA ALA A 389 -23.12 -23.33 -13.73
C ALA A 389 -21.70 -23.89 -13.92
N ASP A 390 -21.20 -23.81 -15.15
CA ASP A 390 -19.85 -24.30 -15.51
C ASP A 390 -18.79 -23.19 -15.44
N LEU A 391 -19.20 -21.94 -15.61
CA LEU A 391 -18.33 -20.77 -15.63
C LEU A 391 -19.06 -19.58 -15.01
N ALA A 392 -18.37 -18.84 -14.13
CA ALA A 392 -18.84 -17.57 -13.60
C ALA A 392 -17.88 -16.46 -13.99
N VAL A 393 -18.37 -15.57 -14.87
CA VAL A 393 -17.65 -14.37 -15.32
C VAL A 393 -18.36 -13.13 -14.77
N GLY A 394 -17.66 -12.35 -13.96
CA GLY A 394 -18.19 -11.16 -13.31
C GLY A 394 -17.14 -10.51 -12.41
N SER A 395 -17.56 -9.49 -11.65
CA SER A 395 -16.76 -8.86 -10.59
C SER A 395 -16.62 -9.76 -9.35
N MET A 396 -16.16 -10.99 -9.55
CA MET A 396 -16.00 -11.96 -8.47
C MET A 396 -14.61 -11.84 -7.85
N THR A 397 -14.57 -11.33 -6.62
CA THR A 397 -13.33 -11.24 -5.85
C THR A 397 -12.80 -12.62 -5.49
N ILE A 398 -11.53 -12.87 -5.81
CA ILE A 398 -10.79 -14.06 -5.37
C ILE A 398 -10.58 -13.95 -3.85
N ASN A 399 -10.93 -14.99 -3.10
CA ASN A 399 -10.64 -15.09 -1.67
C ASN A 399 -10.44 -16.56 -1.25
N TYR A 400 -9.77 -16.75 -0.12
CA TYR A 400 -9.44 -18.09 0.41
C TYR A 400 -10.68 -18.98 0.61
N ALA A 401 -11.72 -18.45 1.25
CA ALA A 401 -12.91 -19.24 1.57
C ALA A 401 -13.60 -19.76 0.30
N ARG A 402 -13.65 -18.97 -0.78
CA ARG A 402 -14.20 -19.39 -2.07
C ARG A 402 -13.27 -20.35 -2.79
N GLU A 403 -11.97 -20.08 -2.82
CA GLU A 403 -10.98 -20.96 -3.46
C GLU A 403 -10.95 -22.37 -2.85
N SER A 404 -11.31 -22.52 -1.57
CA SER A 404 -11.44 -23.84 -0.93
C SER A 404 -12.55 -24.73 -1.51
N VAL A 405 -13.52 -24.16 -2.26
CA VAL A 405 -14.68 -24.88 -2.79
C VAL A 405 -14.87 -24.74 -4.31
N ILE A 406 -14.22 -23.76 -4.94
CA ILE A 406 -14.27 -23.48 -6.39
C ILE A 406 -12.87 -23.04 -6.86
N ASP A 407 -12.56 -23.21 -8.14
CA ASP A 407 -11.28 -22.79 -8.71
C ASP A 407 -11.40 -21.40 -9.35
N PHE A 408 -10.29 -20.65 -9.37
CA PHE A 408 -10.21 -19.34 -10.04
C PHE A 408 -9.13 -19.31 -11.12
N THR A 409 -9.37 -18.53 -12.18
CA THR A 409 -8.31 -18.17 -13.13
C THR A 409 -7.33 -17.18 -12.51
N LYS A 410 -6.26 -16.86 -13.24
CA LYS A 410 -5.44 -15.69 -12.91
C LYS A 410 -6.33 -14.44 -12.86
N PRO A 411 -6.09 -13.52 -11.92
CA PRO A 411 -6.86 -12.30 -11.85
C PRO A 411 -6.66 -11.48 -13.12
N PHE A 412 -7.75 -11.04 -13.73
CA PHE A 412 -7.73 -10.21 -14.94
C PHE A 412 -7.75 -8.72 -14.60
N MET A 413 -8.04 -8.37 -13.34
CA MET A 413 -8.08 -6.99 -12.87
C MET A 413 -7.72 -6.93 -11.38
N ASN A 414 -6.81 -6.02 -11.03
CA ASN A 414 -6.41 -5.77 -9.64
C ASN A 414 -7.22 -4.62 -9.04
N LEU A 415 -7.55 -4.73 -7.76
CA LEU A 415 -8.37 -3.77 -7.01
C LEU A 415 -8.03 -3.82 -5.52
N GLY A 416 -8.59 -2.89 -4.76
CA GLY A 416 -8.60 -2.91 -3.30
C GLY A 416 -9.87 -2.30 -2.73
N ILE A 417 -10.09 -2.46 -1.43
CA ILE A 417 -11.16 -1.78 -0.69
C ILE A 417 -10.79 -0.32 -0.53
N SER A 418 -11.75 0.55 -0.79
CA SER A 418 -11.61 2.00 -0.64
C SER A 418 -12.89 2.60 -0.04
N ILE A 419 -12.82 3.85 0.39
CA ILE A 419 -13.86 4.54 1.14
C ILE A 419 -14.51 5.59 0.25
N LEU A 420 -15.79 5.40 -0.06
CA LEU A 420 -16.62 6.36 -0.77
C LEU A 420 -17.25 7.32 0.25
N PHE A 421 -17.11 8.62 -0.01
CA PHE A 421 -17.66 9.67 0.86
C PHE A 421 -18.21 10.84 0.04
N LYS A 422 -19.10 11.63 0.65
CA LYS A 422 -19.60 12.85 0.02
C LYS A 422 -18.56 13.95 0.10
N VAL A 423 -18.38 14.69 -0.99
CA VAL A 423 -17.52 15.88 -1.03
C VAL A 423 -17.98 16.86 0.06
N PRO A 424 -17.10 17.29 0.98
CA PRO A 424 -17.48 18.19 2.06
C PRO A 424 -17.96 19.53 1.48
N THR A 425 -19.11 20.00 1.96
CA THR A 425 -19.61 21.33 1.61
C THR A 425 -18.86 22.40 2.41
N THR A 426 -18.67 23.56 1.80
CA THR A 426 -17.97 24.71 2.40
C THR A 426 -18.58 25.07 3.76
N GLN A 427 -17.76 25.09 4.82
CA GLN A 427 -18.23 25.52 6.14
C GLN A 427 -18.71 26.97 6.08
N PRO A 428 -19.83 27.33 6.75
CA PRO A 428 -20.30 28.71 6.78
C PRO A 428 -19.24 29.61 7.42
N THR A 429 -19.02 30.77 6.81
CA THR A 429 -18.04 31.76 7.26
C THR A 429 -18.32 32.15 8.72
N ARG A 430 -17.39 31.88 9.63
CA ARG A 430 -17.51 32.27 11.04
C ARG A 430 -17.41 33.79 11.18
N LEU A 431 -18.18 34.40 12.10
CA LEU A 431 -18.22 35.86 12.32
C LEU A 431 -16.85 36.51 12.57
N PHE A 432 -15.89 35.78 13.16
CA PHE A 432 -14.53 36.25 13.44
C PHE A 432 -13.49 35.85 12.39
N SER A 433 -13.91 35.41 11.19
CA SER A 433 -12.98 34.96 10.14
C SER A 433 -11.96 36.04 9.72
N PHE A 434 -12.31 37.33 9.89
CA PHE A 434 -11.41 38.45 9.57
C PHE A 434 -10.17 38.53 10.48
N MET A 435 -10.16 37.87 11.65
CA MET A 435 -8.98 37.83 12.54
C MET A 435 -8.02 36.68 12.20
N ASN A 436 -8.47 35.66 11.47
CA ASN A 436 -7.68 34.49 11.08
C ASN A 436 -6.43 34.76 10.20
N PRO A 437 -6.34 35.84 9.40
CA PRO A 437 -5.16 36.08 8.55
C PRO A 437 -3.85 36.30 9.33
N LEU A 438 -3.92 36.62 10.62
CA LEU A 438 -2.78 36.75 11.51
C LEU A 438 -2.97 35.84 12.72
N ALA A 439 -1.90 35.16 13.13
CA ALA A 439 -1.92 34.31 14.30
C ALA A 439 -2.17 35.12 15.58
N ILE A 440 -2.77 34.49 16.60
CA ILE A 440 -3.16 35.18 17.85
C ILE A 440 -1.95 35.79 18.57
N GLU A 441 -0.77 35.18 18.41
CA GLU A 441 0.51 35.66 18.92
C GLU A 441 0.89 37.02 18.33
N ILE A 442 0.65 37.22 17.02
CA ILE A 442 0.92 38.49 16.34
C ILE A 442 0.00 39.58 16.89
N TRP A 443 -1.27 39.27 17.13
CA TRP A 443 -2.20 40.22 17.75
C TRP A 443 -1.75 40.64 19.15
N LEU A 444 -1.22 39.71 19.95
CA LEU A 444 -0.64 40.03 21.27
C LEU A 444 0.59 40.93 21.15
N TYR A 445 1.48 40.70 20.17
CA TYR A 445 2.61 41.58 19.92
C TYR A 445 2.20 42.98 19.44
N VAL A 446 1.18 43.09 18.58
CA VAL A 446 0.63 44.38 18.15
C VAL A 446 0.04 45.15 19.34
N LEU A 447 -0.69 44.47 20.23
CA LEU A 447 -1.23 45.08 21.46
C LEU A 447 -0.11 45.54 22.40
N ALA A 448 0.92 44.72 22.60
CA ALA A 448 2.07 45.06 23.43
C ALA A 448 2.84 46.27 22.85
N ALA A 449 3.07 46.28 21.54
CA ALA A 449 3.73 47.39 20.85
C ALA A 449 2.89 48.68 20.93
N TYR A 450 1.57 48.60 20.80
CA TYR A 450 0.65 49.73 20.96
C TYR A 450 0.79 50.39 22.35
N VAL A 451 0.79 49.58 23.42
CA VAL A 451 0.97 50.08 24.80
C VAL A 451 2.36 50.69 24.97
N LEU A 452 3.41 50.04 24.47
CA LEU A 452 4.79 50.52 24.55
C LEU A 452 4.97 51.86 23.84
N VAL A 453 4.47 52.00 22.61
CA VAL A 453 4.55 53.24 21.83
C VAL A 453 3.77 54.37 22.51
N SER A 454 2.58 54.09 23.05
CA SER A 454 1.78 55.10 23.76
C SER A 454 2.48 55.62 25.03
N ILE A 455 3.11 54.74 25.80
CA ILE A 455 3.85 55.11 27.02
C ILE A 455 5.12 55.87 26.67
N THR A 456 5.91 55.40 25.70
CA THR A 456 7.12 56.11 25.26
C THR A 456 6.79 57.49 24.72
N MET A 457 5.67 57.62 23.99
CA MET A 457 5.17 58.91 23.51
C MET A 457 4.85 59.87 24.66
N PHE A 458 4.14 59.40 25.68
CA PHE A 458 3.84 60.18 26.88
C PHE A 458 5.12 60.64 27.61
N VAL A 459 6.08 59.73 27.79
CA VAL A 459 7.36 60.02 28.45
C VAL A 459 8.14 61.09 27.67
N VAL A 460 8.30 60.92 26.36
CA VAL A 460 9.05 61.88 25.53
C VAL A 460 8.34 63.23 25.47
N ALA A 461 7.02 63.26 25.33
CA ALA A 461 6.25 64.50 25.34
C ALA A 461 6.36 65.26 26.68
N ARG A 462 6.55 64.55 27.80
CA ARG A 462 6.71 65.19 29.11
C ARG A 462 8.11 65.80 29.31
N PHE A 463 9.15 65.15 28.78
CA PHE A 463 10.54 65.57 28.92
C PHE A 463 11.02 66.52 27.81
N SER A 464 10.36 66.53 26.65
CA SER A 464 10.70 67.44 25.55
C SER A 464 10.19 68.86 25.83
N PRO A 465 11.07 69.87 25.92
CA PRO A 465 10.65 71.26 26.12
C PRO A 465 9.89 71.84 24.91
N TYR A 466 9.99 71.23 23.73
CA TYR A 466 9.33 71.69 22.50
C TYR A 466 7.82 71.41 22.43
N GLU A 467 7.32 70.51 23.29
CA GLU A 467 5.89 70.16 23.38
C GLU A 467 5.10 71.05 24.35
N TRP A 468 5.79 71.88 25.13
CA TRP A 468 5.19 72.87 26.03
C TRP A 468 4.95 74.17 25.27
N HIS A 469 3.69 74.55 25.08
CA HIS A 469 3.34 75.79 24.37
C HIS A 469 2.33 76.60 25.15
N ASN A 470 2.46 77.93 25.05
CA ASN A 470 1.49 78.84 25.60
C ASN A 470 0.29 78.93 24.64
N PRO A 471 -0.93 78.49 25.04
CA PRO A 471 -2.11 78.55 24.19
C PRO A 471 -2.52 79.99 23.81
N HIS A 472 -2.05 81.01 24.52
CA HIS A 472 -2.31 82.42 24.24
C HIS A 472 -1.01 83.24 24.14
N PRO A 473 -0.25 83.12 23.03
CA PRO A 473 1.05 83.79 22.86
C PRO A 473 0.98 85.32 22.74
N CYS A 474 -0.23 85.91 22.76
CA CYS A 474 -0.47 87.35 22.69
C CYS A 474 -0.68 88.02 24.06
N ASP A 475 -0.74 87.23 25.14
CA ASP A 475 -0.92 87.71 26.51
C ASP A 475 0.44 87.70 27.23
N VAL A 476 1.00 88.89 27.49
CA VAL A 476 2.40 89.08 27.94
C VAL A 476 2.58 88.73 29.43
N ASP A 477 1.48 88.64 30.18
CA ASP A 477 1.49 88.43 31.63
C ASP A 477 1.21 86.97 32.05
N ASN A 478 1.00 86.06 31.10
CA ASN A 478 0.52 84.70 31.38
C ASN A 478 1.38 83.62 30.69
N ASP A 479 2.51 83.25 31.31
CA ASP A 479 3.46 82.20 30.85
C ASP A 479 3.01 80.76 31.20
N LEU A 480 1.71 80.47 31.15
CA LEU A 480 1.19 79.12 31.39
C LEU A 480 1.39 78.27 30.13
N VAL A 481 2.38 77.38 30.16
CA VAL A 481 2.61 76.40 29.10
C VAL A 481 1.75 75.14 29.33
N GLU A 482 0.99 74.75 28.31
CA GLU A 482 0.19 73.53 28.33
C GLU A 482 0.83 72.44 27.47
N ASN A 483 0.64 71.20 27.89
CA ASN A 483 1.05 70.01 27.15
C ASN A 483 -0.20 69.22 26.76
N GLN A 484 -0.41 69.05 25.45
CA GLN A 484 -1.60 68.40 24.91
C GLN A 484 -1.53 66.85 24.99
N PHE A 485 -0.34 66.28 25.23
CA PHE A 485 -0.13 64.83 25.35
C PHE A 485 -0.26 64.34 26.80
N SER A 486 -1.50 64.21 27.27
CA SER A 486 -1.82 63.38 28.44
C SER A 486 -1.65 61.89 28.14
N LEU A 487 -1.63 61.03 29.16
CA LEU A 487 -1.57 59.57 28.95
C LEU A 487 -2.72 59.10 28.05
N ALA A 488 -3.95 59.56 28.32
CA ALA A 488 -5.13 59.24 27.51
C ALA A 488 -5.00 59.75 26.05
N ASN A 489 -4.51 60.97 25.88
CA ASN A 489 -4.30 61.56 24.55
C ASN A 489 -3.18 60.86 23.77
N SER A 490 -2.18 60.29 24.46
CA SER A 490 -1.10 59.50 23.84
C SER A 490 -1.60 58.15 23.32
N PHE A 491 -2.49 57.48 24.08
CA PHE A 491 -3.18 56.27 23.61
C PHE A 491 -4.13 56.58 22.44
N TRP A 492 -4.88 57.69 22.52
CA TRP A 492 -5.79 58.14 21.46
C TRP A 492 -5.06 58.47 20.15
N PHE A 493 -3.91 59.16 20.25
CA PHE A 493 -3.05 59.42 19.11
C PHE A 493 -2.55 58.12 18.46
N THR A 494 -2.05 57.18 19.28
CA THR A 494 -1.48 55.93 18.78
C THR A 494 -2.54 55.05 18.10
N ILE A 495 -3.76 54.94 18.64
CA ILE A 495 -4.83 54.18 17.98
C ILE A 495 -5.32 54.85 16.69
N GLY A 496 -5.38 56.18 16.65
CA GLY A 496 -5.69 56.94 15.43
C GLY A 496 -4.70 56.64 14.31
N THR A 497 -3.39 56.70 14.60
CA THR A 497 -2.34 56.38 13.63
C THR A 497 -2.36 54.91 13.17
N LEU A 498 -2.77 53.97 14.04
CA LEU A 498 -2.93 52.55 13.69
C LEU A 498 -4.17 52.31 12.82
N MET A 499 -5.26 53.05 13.03
CA MET A 499 -6.49 52.93 12.22
C MET A 499 -6.47 53.81 10.95
N GLN A 500 -5.33 54.43 10.63
CA GLN A 500 -5.18 55.42 9.54
C GLN A 500 -6.15 56.61 9.65
N GLN A 501 -6.58 56.95 10.86
CA GLN A 501 -7.41 58.12 11.14
C GLN A 501 -6.54 59.21 11.76
N GLY A 502 -6.50 60.39 11.13
CA GLY A 502 -5.78 61.53 11.67
C GLY A 502 -6.40 62.01 12.98
N SER A 503 -5.57 62.36 13.96
CA SER A 503 -5.99 63.02 15.19
C SER A 503 -5.67 64.51 15.12
N ASP A 504 -6.46 65.34 15.79
CA ASP A 504 -6.16 66.78 15.95
C ASP A 504 -4.90 67.05 16.79
N LEU A 505 -4.40 66.02 17.48
CA LEU A 505 -3.15 66.03 18.23
C LEU A 505 -1.99 65.70 17.29
N ASN A 506 -1.01 66.59 17.19
CA ASN A 506 0.17 66.41 16.33
C ASN A 506 1.46 66.60 17.14
N PRO A 507 2.30 65.56 17.26
CA PRO A 507 3.58 65.71 17.93
C PRO A 507 4.58 66.45 17.04
N LYS A 508 5.29 67.41 17.63
CA LYS A 508 6.20 68.29 16.90
C LYS A 508 7.58 67.66 16.67
N TRP A 509 7.97 66.70 17.50
CA TRP A 509 9.31 66.10 17.48
C TRP A 509 9.44 64.81 16.67
N ALA A 510 8.34 64.15 16.30
CA ALA A 510 8.36 62.83 15.69
C ALA A 510 7.67 62.79 14.31
N ALA A 511 8.47 62.87 13.24
CA ALA A 511 7.98 62.73 11.86
C ALA A 511 7.95 61.25 11.34
N SER A 512 8.43 60.28 12.12
CA SER A 512 8.75 58.92 11.63
C SER A 512 7.77 57.81 12.01
N GLY A 513 6.77 58.06 12.87
CA GLY A 513 5.86 57.03 13.39
C GLY A 513 4.90 56.42 12.36
N GLY A 514 4.69 57.06 11.21
CA GLY A 514 3.75 56.62 10.18
C GLY A 514 4.22 55.47 9.29
N SER A 515 5.51 55.12 9.29
CA SER A 515 6.04 54.10 8.36
C SER A 515 5.76 52.65 8.81
N PHE A 516 5.68 52.40 10.12
CA PHE A 516 5.52 51.04 10.66
C PHE A 516 4.06 50.56 10.63
N THR A 517 3.10 51.44 10.93
CA THR A 517 1.66 51.11 10.86
C THR A 517 1.21 50.78 9.44
N LEU A 518 1.78 51.48 8.43
CA LEU A 518 1.54 51.19 7.02
C LEU A 518 1.94 49.77 6.62
N ILE A 519 3.08 49.27 7.10
CA ILE A 519 3.56 47.92 6.80
C ILE A 519 2.62 46.87 7.40
N ILE A 520 2.18 47.05 8.64
CA ILE A 520 1.28 46.12 9.33
C ILE A 520 -0.07 46.03 8.61
N ILE A 521 -0.66 47.17 8.27
CA ILE A 521 -1.97 47.22 7.60
C ILE A 521 -1.88 46.67 6.17
N SER A 522 -0.80 46.99 5.45
CA SER A 522 -0.56 46.46 4.11
C SER A 522 -0.36 44.94 4.13
N SER A 523 0.37 44.40 5.11
CA SER A 523 0.54 42.96 5.29
C SER A 523 -0.77 42.27 5.69
N TYR A 524 -1.56 42.88 6.56
CA TYR A 524 -2.86 42.34 6.95
C TYR A 524 -3.82 42.29 5.75
N THR A 525 -3.92 43.37 4.98
CA THR A 525 -4.78 43.45 3.79
C THR A 525 -4.32 42.50 2.69
N ALA A 526 -3.01 42.33 2.49
CA ALA A 526 -2.46 41.33 1.57
C ALA A 526 -2.80 39.89 2.00
N ASN A 527 -2.60 39.56 3.28
CA ASN A 527 -2.89 38.21 3.79
C ASN A 527 -4.39 37.92 3.85
N LEU A 528 -5.23 38.91 4.15
CA LEU A 528 -6.68 38.79 4.10
C LEU A 528 -7.15 38.51 2.67
N ALA A 529 -6.62 39.23 1.67
CA ALA A 529 -6.94 38.99 0.27
C ALA A 529 -6.56 37.56 -0.15
N ALA A 530 -5.35 37.09 0.20
CA ALA A 530 -4.93 35.72 -0.04
C ALA A 530 -5.84 34.70 0.67
N PHE A 531 -6.18 34.94 1.94
CA PHE A 531 -7.03 34.05 2.73
C PHE A 531 -8.45 33.92 2.16
N LEU A 532 -9.03 35.02 1.66
CA LEU A 532 -10.36 35.02 1.03
C LEU A 532 -10.37 34.29 -0.31
N THR A 533 -9.23 34.21 -1.00
CA THR A 533 -9.12 33.46 -2.27
C THR A 533 -8.85 31.98 -2.08
N VAL A 534 -8.35 31.55 -0.91
CA VAL A 534 -8.00 30.16 -0.65
C VAL A 534 -9.15 29.46 0.07
N GLU A 535 -10.02 28.82 -0.71
CA GLU A 535 -11.01 27.88 -0.18
C GLU A 535 -10.32 26.53 0.09
N ARG A 536 -9.97 26.25 1.35
CA ARG A 536 -9.50 24.92 1.73
C ARG A 536 -10.69 24.01 1.97
N MET A 537 -10.85 22.99 1.12
CA MET A 537 -11.70 21.84 1.43
C MET A 537 -11.06 21.07 2.58
N ILE A 538 -11.70 21.09 3.76
CA ILE A 538 -11.28 20.29 4.92
C ILE A 538 -12.10 19.00 4.89
N THR A 539 -11.44 17.87 4.63
CA THR A 539 -12.07 16.55 4.75
C THR A 539 -12.10 16.14 6.22
N PRO A 540 -13.25 15.69 6.75
CA PRO A 540 -13.36 15.28 8.16
C PRO A 540 -12.63 13.97 8.48
N ILE A 541 -12.30 13.18 7.46
CA ILE A 541 -11.59 11.90 7.55
C ILE A 541 -10.53 11.83 6.45
N GLU A 542 -9.33 11.35 6.77
CA GLU A 542 -8.26 11.15 5.78
C GLU A 542 -7.92 9.66 5.60
N ASN A 543 -8.16 8.84 6.63
CA ASN A 543 -7.78 7.43 6.65
C ASN A 543 -8.80 6.56 7.42
N SER A 544 -8.60 5.23 7.38
CA SER A 544 -9.46 4.28 8.09
C SER A 544 -9.32 4.33 9.61
N ASP A 545 -8.17 4.76 10.13
CA ASP A 545 -7.95 4.88 11.57
C ASP A 545 -8.79 6.03 12.17
N ASP A 546 -8.95 7.13 11.44
CA ASP A 546 -9.81 8.26 11.81
C ASP A 546 -11.27 7.81 11.92
N LEU A 547 -11.75 7.05 10.91
CA LEU A 547 -13.08 6.44 10.91
C LEU A 547 -13.28 5.50 12.11
N ALA A 548 -12.27 4.69 12.45
CA ALA A 548 -12.32 3.79 13.60
C ALA A 548 -12.21 4.56 14.94
N GLY A 549 -11.57 5.74 14.95
CA GLY A 549 -11.38 6.59 16.11
C GLY A 549 -12.64 7.35 16.53
N GLN A 550 -13.50 7.69 15.57
CA GLN A 550 -14.71 8.50 15.76
C GLN A 550 -16.01 7.70 15.62
N THR A 551 -17.12 8.26 16.12
CA THR A 551 -18.45 7.63 16.09
C THR A 551 -19.53 8.44 15.38
N ASP A 552 -19.19 9.65 14.91
CA ASP A 552 -20.14 10.61 14.36
C ASP A 552 -20.55 10.20 12.94
N ILE A 553 -19.57 9.89 12.09
CA ILE A 553 -19.79 9.34 10.75
C ILE A 553 -20.04 7.84 10.87
N SER A 554 -21.19 7.38 10.41
CA SER A 554 -21.48 5.94 10.32
C SER A 554 -20.82 5.36 9.07
N TYR A 555 -20.41 4.11 9.11
CA TYR A 555 -19.81 3.45 7.94
C TYR A 555 -20.25 2.00 7.85
N GLY A 556 -20.31 1.50 6.61
CA GLY A 556 -20.81 0.15 6.32
C GLY A 556 -20.34 -0.37 4.97
N THR A 557 -20.73 -1.61 4.68
CA THR A 557 -20.35 -2.36 3.47
C THR A 557 -21.59 -3.00 2.84
N LEU A 558 -21.43 -3.55 1.63
CA LEU A 558 -22.46 -4.37 1.01
C LEU A 558 -22.71 -5.63 1.85
N ASP A 559 -23.97 -5.92 2.14
CA ASP A 559 -24.40 -7.16 2.77
C ASP A 559 -24.03 -8.35 1.87
N SER A 560 -23.48 -9.41 2.47
CA SER A 560 -23.01 -10.59 1.75
C SER A 560 -21.90 -10.29 0.71
N GLY A 561 -21.13 -9.21 0.89
CA GLY A 561 -19.99 -8.83 0.05
C GLY A 561 -18.63 -9.36 0.55
N SER A 562 -17.63 -9.43 -0.35
CA SER A 562 -16.25 -9.81 0.00
C SER A 562 -15.62 -8.85 1.02
N THR A 563 -15.96 -7.56 0.95
CA THR A 563 -15.54 -6.51 1.89
C THR A 563 -16.09 -6.76 3.31
N MET A 564 -17.32 -7.25 3.44
CA MET A 564 -17.91 -7.57 4.74
C MET A 564 -17.15 -8.72 5.42
N THR A 565 -16.88 -9.80 4.67
CA THR A 565 -16.08 -10.93 5.13
C THR A 565 -14.67 -10.50 5.53
N PHE A 566 -14.04 -9.62 4.76
CA PHE A 566 -12.72 -9.08 5.08
C PHE A 566 -12.68 -8.42 6.46
N PHE A 567 -13.63 -7.53 6.78
CA PHE A 567 -13.63 -6.85 8.09
C PHE A 567 -13.96 -7.80 9.24
N ARG A 568 -14.82 -8.79 9.02
CA ARG A 568 -15.17 -9.82 10.02
C ARG A 568 -13.98 -10.69 10.40
N ASP A 569 -13.23 -11.13 9.40
CA ASP A 569 -12.16 -12.13 9.57
C ASP A 569 -10.78 -11.46 9.78
N SER A 570 -10.69 -10.13 9.63
CA SER A 570 -9.44 -9.39 9.77
C SER A 570 -8.82 -9.50 11.17
N MET A 571 -7.51 -9.68 11.22
CA MET A 571 -6.75 -9.74 12.48
C MET A 571 -6.23 -8.38 12.97
N ILE A 572 -6.32 -7.33 12.13
CA ILE A 572 -5.82 -5.98 12.41
C ILE A 572 -6.73 -5.27 13.43
N GLU A 573 -6.14 -4.63 14.43
CA GLU A 573 -6.89 -4.01 15.54
C GLU A 573 -7.87 -2.92 15.09
N THR A 574 -7.44 -2.04 14.17
CA THR A 574 -8.32 -1.01 13.57
C THR A 574 -9.54 -1.65 12.91
N TYR A 575 -9.35 -2.66 12.08
CA TYR A 575 -10.43 -3.31 11.32
C TYR A 575 -11.34 -4.15 12.21
N LYS A 576 -10.81 -4.79 13.25
CA LYS A 576 -11.62 -5.43 14.31
C LYS A 576 -12.51 -4.41 15.05
N LYS A 577 -11.98 -3.21 15.34
CA LYS A 577 -12.76 -2.14 15.96
C LYS A 577 -13.88 -1.66 15.01
N MET A 578 -13.56 -1.49 13.73
CA MET A 578 -14.53 -1.15 12.69
C MET A 578 -15.63 -2.21 12.55
N TRP A 579 -15.28 -3.49 12.52
CA TRP A 579 -16.24 -4.59 12.45
C TRP A 579 -17.20 -4.58 13.65
N ARG A 580 -16.66 -4.48 14.87
CA ARG A 580 -17.48 -4.38 16.09
C ARG A 580 -18.41 -3.17 16.07
N PHE A 581 -17.98 -2.05 15.49
CA PHE A 581 -18.85 -0.89 15.31
C PHE A 581 -19.98 -1.20 14.32
N MET A 582 -19.65 -1.77 13.14
CA MET A 582 -20.63 -2.09 12.11
C MET A 582 -21.67 -3.12 12.59
N GLU A 583 -21.25 -4.14 13.33
CA GLU A 583 -22.10 -5.21 13.85
C GLU A 583 -23.05 -4.71 14.96
N ASN A 584 -22.59 -3.80 15.83
CA ASN A 584 -23.38 -3.33 16.98
C ASN A 584 -24.28 -2.12 16.67
N LYS A 585 -24.05 -1.40 15.57
CA LYS A 585 -24.80 -0.18 15.24
C LYS A 585 -26.23 -0.50 14.79
N LYS A 586 -27.22 0.18 15.38
CA LYS A 586 -28.64 0.16 14.96
C LYS A 586 -29.09 1.58 14.62
N PRO A 587 -29.75 1.83 13.47
CA PRO A 587 -30.12 0.88 12.40
C PRO A 587 -28.91 0.30 11.67
N SER A 588 -29.11 -0.81 10.94
CA SER A 588 -28.03 -1.51 10.23
C SER A 588 -27.25 -0.56 9.32
N VAL A 589 -25.92 -0.67 9.36
CA VAL A 589 -25.03 0.05 8.45
C VAL A 589 -24.81 -0.72 7.14
N PHE A 590 -25.12 -2.01 7.11
CA PHE A 590 -25.01 -2.82 5.90
C PHE A 590 -26.14 -2.51 4.93
N VAL A 591 -25.83 -2.52 3.63
CA VAL A 591 -26.79 -2.25 2.54
C VAL A 591 -26.88 -3.46 1.60
N PRO A 592 -28.07 -3.82 1.10
CA PRO A 592 -28.24 -4.98 0.22
C PRO A 592 -27.74 -4.75 -1.21
N THR A 593 -27.70 -3.50 -1.67
CA THR A 593 -27.27 -3.14 -3.04
C THR A 593 -26.30 -1.97 -3.04
N TYR A 594 -25.48 -1.87 -4.09
CA TYR A 594 -24.55 -0.75 -4.27
C TYR A 594 -25.29 0.58 -4.46
N GLU A 595 -26.41 0.59 -5.19
CA GLU A 595 -27.23 1.80 -5.44
C GLU A 595 -27.75 2.41 -4.13
N GLU A 596 -28.25 1.58 -3.21
CA GLU A 596 -28.69 2.04 -1.89
C GLU A 596 -27.51 2.59 -1.07
N GLY A 597 -26.34 1.93 -1.13
CA GLY A 597 -25.12 2.40 -0.49
C GLY A 597 -24.69 3.78 -0.98
N ILE A 598 -24.72 4.02 -2.29
CA ILE A 598 -24.36 5.29 -2.92
C ILE A 598 -25.36 6.39 -2.52
N ASN A 599 -26.66 6.12 -2.59
CA ASN A 599 -27.69 7.08 -2.19
C ASN A 599 -27.55 7.47 -0.71
N ARG A 600 -27.21 6.52 0.16
CA ARG A 600 -26.97 6.78 1.59
C ARG A 600 -25.73 7.66 1.83
N VAL A 601 -24.69 7.54 1.00
CA VAL A 601 -23.53 8.45 1.06
C VAL A 601 -23.93 9.86 0.61
N LEU A 602 -24.76 9.97 -0.43
CA LEU A 602 -25.26 11.26 -0.93
C LEU A 602 -26.14 12.00 0.08
N GLU A 603 -26.91 11.29 0.90
CA GLU A 603 -27.65 11.86 2.04
C GLU A 603 -26.72 12.49 3.10
N GLY A 604 -25.48 12.00 3.19
CA GLY A 604 -24.41 12.52 4.07
C GLY A 604 -24.27 11.75 5.40
N ASN A 605 -23.20 12.06 6.15
CA ASN A 605 -22.84 11.42 7.43
C ASN A 605 -22.70 9.89 7.39
N TYR A 606 -22.49 9.33 6.20
CA TYR A 606 -22.26 7.92 5.98
C TYR A 606 -21.08 7.71 5.02
N ALA A 607 -20.18 6.80 5.36
CA ALA A 607 -19.07 6.38 4.51
C ALA A 607 -19.28 4.94 4.04
N PHE A 608 -19.13 4.69 2.75
CA PHE A 608 -19.39 3.38 2.17
C PHE A 608 -18.09 2.72 1.72
N LEU A 609 -17.80 1.55 2.30
CA LEU A 609 -16.60 0.78 2.02
C LEU A 609 -16.91 -0.20 0.88
N MET A 610 -16.25 -0.01 -0.27
CA MET A 610 -16.46 -0.81 -1.47
C MET A 610 -15.17 -1.06 -2.25
N GLU A 611 -15.25 -1.83 -3.33
CA GLU A 611 -14.14 -2.09 -4.23
C GLU A 611 -13.81 -0.84 -5.06
N SER A 612 -12.52 -0.51 -5.16
CA SER A 612 -12.00 0.72 -5.81
C SER A 612 -12.39 0.87 -7.26
N THR A 613 -12.41 -0.21 -8.04
CA THR A 613 -12.80 -0.14 -9.46
C THR A 613 -14.23 0.35 -9.65
N MET A 614 -15.15 -0.07 -8.78
CA MET A 614 -16.53 0.41 -8.77
C MET A 614 -16.61 1.83 -8.22
N LEU A 615 -15.83 2.13 -7.18
CA LEU A 615 -15.76 3.45 -6.56
C LEU A 615 -15.32 4.52 -7.57
N ASP A 616 -14.19 4.29 -8.24
CA ASP A 616 -13.60 5.20 -9.22
C ASP A 616 -14.58 5.50 -10.36
N TYR A 617 -15.28 4.45 -10.81
CA TYR A 617 -16.33 4.55 -11.81
C TYR A 617 -17.50 5.46 -11.38
N ILE A 618 -17.89 5.42 -10.10
CA ILE A 618 -18.98 6.24 -9.54
C ILE A 618 -18.51 7.68 -9.36
N VAL A 619 -17.34 7.89 -8.77
CA VAL A 619 -16.75 9.22 -8.51
C VAL A 619 -16.53 10.00 -9.81
N GLN A 620 -16.14 9.33 -10.89
CA GLN A 620 -16.01 9.96 -12.21
C GLN A 620 -17.34 10.45 -12.79
N ARG A 621 -18.48 9.87 -12.39
CA ARG A 621 -19.81 10.27 -12.88
C ARG A 621 -20.51 11.27 -11.99
N ASP A 622 -20.35 11.13 -10.67
CA ASP A 622 -20.96 12.02 -9.70
C ASP A 622 -19.88 12.79 -8.93
N CYS A 623 -19.69 14.05 -9.32
CA CYS A 623 -18.72 14.94 -8.70
C CYS A 623 -19.08 15.31 -7.25
N ASN A 624 -20.25 14.94 -6.73
CA ASN A 624 -20.59 15.10 -5.32
C ASN A 624 -19.95 14.03 -4.42
N LEU A 625 -19.35 13.01 -5.01
CA LEU A 625 -18.71 11.91 -4.32
C LEU A 625 -17.19 11.97 -4.51
N THR A 626 -16.46 11.52 -3.50
CA THR A 626 -15.00 11.45 -3.52
C THR A 626 -14.53 10.16 -2.86
N GLN A 627 -13.37 9.69 -3.32
CA GLN A 627 -12.59 8.69 -2.61
C GLN A 627 -11.86 9.34 -1.43
N ILE A 628 -11.76 8.62 -0.31
CA ILE A 628 -10.95 9.03 0.85
C ILE A 628 -9.90 7.97 1.15
N GLY A 629 -8.65 8.41 1.32
CA GLY A 629 -7.51 7.56 1.63
C GLY A 629 -7.03 6.73 0.44
N GLY A 630 -6.07 5.84 0.71
CA GLY A 630 -5.58 4.85 -0.24
C GLY A 630 -6.37 3.54 -0.18
N LEU A 631 -5.92 2.55 -0.95
CA LEU A 631 -6.45 1.19 -0.87
C LEU A 631 -6.11 0.56 0.49
N LEU A 632 -7.09 -0.06 1.13
CA LEU A 632 -6.93 -0.74 2.43
C LEU A 632 -6.34 -2.15 2.29
N ASP A 633 -6.51 -2.75 1.11
CA ASP A 633 -5.97 -4.06 0.75
C ASP A 633 -5.69 -4.14 -0.77
N THR A 634 -5.16 -5.27 -1.20
CA THR A 634 -4.95 -5.62 -2.60
C THR A 634 -5.60 -6.97 -2.89
N LYS A 635 -6.44 -6.99 -3.92
CA LYS A 635 -7.32 -8.09 -4.35
C LYS A 635 -7.37 -8.12 -5.88
N GLY A 636 -7.99 -9.15 -6.43
CA GLY A 636 -8.27 -9.21 -7.86
C GLY A 636 -9.59 -9.88 -8.17
N TYR A 637 -10.14 -9.54 -9.34
CA TYR A 637 -11.22 -10.28 -9.96
C TYR A 637 -10.68 -11.43 -10.79
N GLY A 638 -11.25 -12.61 -10.59
CA GLY A 638 -10.95 -13.82 -11.34
C GLY A 638 -12.22 -14.42 -11.94
N ILE A 639 -12.05 -15.21 -12.98
CA ILE A 639 -13.12 -16.05 -13.51
C ILE A 639 -13.19 -17.29 -12.64
N ALA A 640 -14.38 -17.66 -12.17
CA ALA A 640 -14.57 -18.79 -11.29
C ALA A 640 -15.12 -20.01 -12.05
N THR A 641 -14.60 -21.18 -11.71
CA THR A 641 -15.01 -22.49 -12.25
C THR A 641 -15.28 -23.47 -11.11
N PRO A 642 -16.08 -24.52 -11.34
CA PRO A 642 -16.17 -25.63 -10.39
C PRO A 642 -14.79 -26.23 -10.10
N MET A 643 -14.62 -26.82 -8.92
CA MET A 643 -13.33 -27.39 -8.53
C MET A 643 -12.97 -28.61 -9.40
N GLY A 644 -11.72 -28.67 -9.86
CA GLY A 644 -11.18 -29.78 -10.66
C GLY A 644 -11.61 -29.79 -12.12
N THR A 645 -12.02 -28.63 -12.65
CA THR A 645 -12.42 -28.49 -14.05
C THR A 645 -11.21 -28.18 -14.92
N TYR A 646 -11.02 -28.93 -16.01
CA TYR A 646 -9.97 -28.67 -17.00
C TYR A 646 -10.55 -27.77 -18.09
N PHE A 647 -10.59 -26.45 -17.82
CA PHE A 647 -11.06 -25.44 -18.77
C PHE A 647 -9.90 -24.67 -19.39
#